data_AF-S8D3N6-F1
#
_entry.id   AF-S8D3N6-F1
#
_cell.length_a   1.000
_cell.length_b   1.000
_cell.length_c   1.000
_cell.angle_alpha   90.00
_cell.angle_beta   90.00
_cell.angle_gamma   90.00
#
_symmetry.space_group_name_H-M   'P 1'
#
loop_
_entity.id
_entity.type
_entity.pdbx_description
1 polymer ?
#
loop_
_entity_poly.entity_id
_entity_poly.type
_entity_poly.pdbx_seq_one_letter_code
_entity_poly.pdbx_strand_id
1 'polypeptide(L)'
;KHLSAVANDVLRKCSQKLDTSVDSLIEEFERGWTPEAGDYTKKLVEFSSCKTLSVSCGAIGDTISDGSFSRATFDMMLAWEVPSLQDEESYAECVAKEREEKKFSVISDQIQEDVPLFYSDILPLLVDQGPSAGEDAFVWLSSLVPLAADTVNARFTFDTLTAPTANRLHFPAYDKFFKEIQRCVKHLQKQETPKGVELADDEFILHVEGTAGSQRVIRHIGGTSWPGRLTLTNYALYFEASSVLSYDDALKLDLSKKIEHNVKTASTGPWGAPLFDKAVVYESPELQEGVVIEFPELTSSTRRDHWLALIKEIMLLHRFLSKSEVNSPLQVWEVHSRTILGIIRLHAAREMLRISPPEPKSFLIFALMDELPKGDYVLQELAESLKSSTTGHPCSASSILRNLNVSAQCIPCTEPENIQEAVVQPENIASLESAVNKSREEARDMDMAKATAEGFREEGVSESAQVLMGLIRPLKDAILSTRRIFTWDRPVTSTAVIVTVLLIIYREWIGKAISACLLFLVATMIGARKRNIPERLDRIIILKEPSNQSTVESVVSAQQTIITVHETMQKTNIALLKLWSILVSKAPKHTDAVIAITTCCAVALAVVPFKFVLMGGVVYCFSSKRMQKSEEGSRRLREWWDSIPVMAVEVVE
;
A
#
# COMPACT_ATOMS: atom_id res chain seq x y z
N LYS A 1 -41.12 -5.78 4.41
CA LYS A 1 -40.69 -4.44 4.85
C LYS A 1 -40.54 -4.44 6.38
N HIS A 2 -39.58 -5.17 6.93
CA HIS A 2 -39.34 -5.17 8.37
C HIS A 2 -37.87 -4.83 8.63
N LEU A 3 -37.65 -3.59 9.07
CA LEU A 3 -36.35 -3.05 9.44
C LEU A 3 -35.90 -3.66 10.77
N SER A 4 -34.60 -3.84 10.95
CA SER A 4 -34.00 -4.23 12.23
C SER A 4 -34.29 -3.20 13.33
N ALA A 5 -34.11 -3.57 14.59
CA ALA A 5 -34.27 -2.64 15.71
C ALA A 5 -33.32 -1.43 15.58
N VAL A 6 -32.08 -1.69 15.16
CA VAL A 6 -31.05 -0.66 14.95
C VAL A 6 -31.40 0.25 13.76
N ALA A 7 -31.86 -0.31 12.64
CA ALA A 7 -32.26 0.47 11.47
C ALA A 7 -33.48 1.38 11.75
N ASN A 8 -34.46 0.90 12.53
CA ASN A 8 -35.59 1.72 12.97
C ASN A 8 -35.14 2.88 13.88
N ASP A 9 -34.20 2.63 14.79
CA ASP A 9 -33.65 3.66 15.67
C ASP A 9 -32.87 4.72 14.88
N VAL A 10 -32.04 4.29 13.91
CA VAL A 10 -31.34 5.20 12.99
C VAL A 10 -32.33 6.05 12.20
N LEU A 11 -33.36 5.46 11.60
CA LEU A 11 -34.38 6.22 10.85
C LEU A 11 -35.08 7.27 11.73
N ARG A 12 -35.41 6.92 12.98
CA ARG A 12 -35.99 7.86 13.93
C ARG A 12 -35.02 8.99 14.25
N LYS A 13 -33.76 8.69 14.57
CA LYS A 13 -32.72 9.71 14.83
C LYS A 13 -32.48 10.61 13.63
N CYS A 14 -32.45 10.05 12.42
CA CYS A 14 -32.35 10.79 11.16
C CYS A 14 -33.53 11.76 10.99
N SER A 15 -34.77 11.28 11.20
CA SER A 15 -35.97 12.13 11.09
C SER A 15 -35.95 13.30 12.09
N GLN A 16 -35.51 13.05 13.33
CA GLN A 16 -35.36 14.09 14.36
C GLN A 16 -34.31 15.12 13.99
N LYS A 17 -33.17 14.68 13.44
CA LYS A 17 -32.07 15.58 13.03
C LYS A 17 -32.44 16.44 11.82
N LEU A 18 -33.30 15.92 10.95
CA LEU A 18 -33.80 16.59 9.74
C LEU A 18 -35.08 17.42 9.97
N ASP A 19 -35.60 17.47 11.21
CA ASP A 19 -36.86 18.13 11.57
C ASP A 19 -38.05 17.70 10.68
N THR A 20 -38.17 16.39 10.44
CA THR A 20 -39.22 15.77 9.61
C THR A 20 -39.84 14.55 10.28
N SER A 21 -40.97 14.06 9.77
CA SER A 21 -41.56 12.80 10.23
C SER A 21 -40.91 11.60 9.52
N VAL A 22 -40.90 10.45 10.20
CA VAL A 22 -40.41 9.19 9.61
C VAL A 22 -41.19 8.83 8.35
N ASP A 23 -42.52 9.01 8.37
CA ASP A 23 -43.38 8.71 7.22
C ASP A 23 -43.06 9.61 6.02
N SER A 24 -42.83 10.91 6.26
CA SER A 24 -42.45 11.85 5.20
C SER A 24 -41.10 11.49 4.57
N LEU A 25 -40.14 11.05 5.39
CA LEU A 25 -38.82 10.61 4.92
C LEU A 25 -38.93 9.33 4.07
N ILE A 26 -39.80 8.40 4.45
CA ILE A 26 -40.08 7.17 3.69
C ILE A 26 -40.79 7.52 2.37
N GLU A 27 -41.80 8.39 2.39
CA GLU A 27 -42.50 8.83 1.18
C GLU A 27 -41.58 9.54 0.19
N GLU A 28 -40.62 10.31 0.69
CA GLU A 28 -39.57 10.94 -0.12
C GLU A 28 -38.65 9.90 -0.76
N PHE A 29 -38.21 8.90 -0.01
CA PHE A 29 -37.44 7.78 -0.56
C PHE A 29 -38.23 6.99 -1.61
N GLU A 30 -39.47 6.62 -1.31
CA GLU A 30 -40.33 5.83 -2.19
C GLU A 30 -40.66 6.55 -3.51
N ARG A 31 -40.64 7.89 -3.55
CA ARG A 31 -40.80 8.67 -4.79
C ARG A 31 -39.69 8.46 -5.81
N GLY A 32 -38.47 8.14 -5.36
CA GLY A 32 -37.31 7.89 -6.22
C GLY A 32 -36.90 6.41 -6.30
N TRP A 33 -37.61 5.53 -5.58
CA TRP A 33 -37.23 4.13 -5.45
C TRP A 33 -37.67 3.29 -6.66
N THR A 34 -36.74 2.49 -7.20
CA THR A 34 -37.03 1.45 -8.18
C THR A 34 -36.64 0.07 -7.63
N PRO A 35 -37.43 -1.01 -7.88
CA PRO A 35 -37.10 -2.35 -7.39
C PRO A 35 -35.76 -2.90 -7.90
N GLU A 36 -35.27 -2.37 -9.02
CA GLU A 36 -33.99 -2.73 -9.64
C GLU A 36 -32.77 -2.18 -8.86
N ALA A 37 -32.99 -1.23 -7.93
CA ALA A 37 -31.93 -0.57 -7.16
C ALA A 37 -31.40 -1.39 -5.97
N GLY A 38 -31.94 -2.59 -5.71
CA GLY A 38 -31.42 -3.54 -4.72
C GLY A 38 -32.32 -3.74 -3.50
N ASP A 39 -31.73 -4.06 -2.35
CA ASP A 39 -32.48 -4.28 -1.11
C ASP A 39 -33.11 -2.97 -0.59
N TYR A 40 -34.44 -2.99 -0.47
CA TYR A 40 -35.23 -1.86 0.02
C TYR A 40 -34.77 -1.39 1.40
N THR A 41 -34.57 -2.32 2.35
CA THR A 41 -34.25 -1.94 3.74
C THR A 41 -32.90 -1.27 3.84
N LYS A 42 -31.89 -1.83 3.17
CA LYS A 42 -30.55 -1.26 3.09
C LYS A 42 -30.55 0.11 2.40
N LYS A 43 -31.24 0.24 1.27
CA LYS A 43 -31.28 1.49 0.49
C LYS A 43 -32.01 2.62 1.21
N LEU A 44 -33.03 2.31 2.02
CA LEU A 44 -33.68 3.28 2.89
C LEU A 44 -32.73 3.80 4.00
N VAL A 45 -31.92 2.91 4.60
CA VAL A 45 -30.86 3.31 5.55
C VAL A 45 -29.82 4.19 4.86
N GLU A 46 -29.39 3.83 3.64
CA GLU A 46 -28.44 4.64 2.85
C GLU A 46 -28.98 6.04 2.57
N PHE A 47 -30.22 6.14 2.08
CA PHE A 47 -30.88 7.41 1.76
C PHE A 47 -31.01 8.31 2.99
N SER A 48 -31.56 7.78 4.09
CA SER A 48 -31.77 8.53 5.33
C SER A 48 -30.45 8.96 5.99
N SER A 49 -29.44 8.11 5.95
CA SER A 49 -28.09 8.42 6.48
C SER A 49 -27.43 9.51 5.65
N CYS A 50 -27.43 9.39 4.31
CA CYS A 50 -26.84 10.38 3.41
C CYS A 50 -27.43 11.78 3.63
N LYS A 51 -28.77 11.87 3.69
CA LYS A 51 -29.47 13.14 3.92
C LYS A 51 -29.17 13.73 5.30
N THR A 52 -29.05 12.90 6.33
CA THR A 52 -28.72 13.35 7.70
C THR A 52 -27.27 13.81 7.82
N LEU A 53 -26.36 13.12 7.12
CA LEU A 53 -24.94 13.44 7.11
C LEU A 53 -24.68 14.78 6.43
N SER A 54 -25.37 15.10 5.33
CA SER A 54 -25.20 16.41 4.66
C SER A 54 -25.45 17.60 5.58
N VAL A 55 -26.39 17.49 6.53
CA VAL A 55 -26.64 18.49 7.57
C VAL A 55 -25.60 18.40 8.70
N SER A 56 -25.30 17.18 9.16
CA SER A 56 -24.40 16.96 10.30
C SER A 56 -22.94 17.34 9.99
N CYS A 57 -22.53 17.27 8.72
CA CYS A 57 -21.19 17.63 8.27
C CYS A 57 -20.86 19.12 8.53
N GLY A 58 -21.86 19.99 8.59
CA GLY A 58 -21.70 21.42 8.90
C GLY A 58 -21.25 21.71 10.33
N ALA A 59 -21.52 20.82 11.28
CA ALA A 59 -21.28 21.02 12.71
C ALA A 59 -20.34 19.95 13.32
N ILE A 60 -19.44 19.39 12.51
CA ILE A 60 -18.55 18.28 12.92
C ILE A 60 -17.69 18.65 14.13
N GLY A 61 -17.11 19.86 14.18
CA GLY A 61 -16.19 20.26 15.24
C GLY A 61 -16.79 20.13 16.65
N ASP A 62 -18.05 20.53 16.82
CA ASP A 62 -18.75 20.50 18.10
C ASP A 62 -19.28 19.09 18.42
N THR A 63 -19.84 18.41 17.40
CA THR A 63 -20.47 17.09 17.55
C THR A 63 -19.48 15.92 17.72
N ILE A 64 -18.19 16.12 17.42
CA ILE A 64 -17.14 15.17 17.83
C ILE A 64 -16.87 15.29 19.33
N SER A 65 -16.93 16.49 19.89
CA SER A 65 -16.54 16.72 21.28
C SER A 65 -17.54 16.13 22.29
N ASP A 66 -18.82 16.13 21.94
CA ASP A 66 -19.89 15.51 22.73
C ASP A 66 -20.10 14.02 22.42
N GLY A 67 -19.40 13.46 21.42
CA GLY A 67 -19.52 12.08 20.97
C GLY A 67 -20.81 11.76 20.22
N SER A 68 -21.64 12.77 19.91
CA SER A 68 -22.90 12.57 19.20
C SER A 68 -22.67 12.17 17.74
N PHE A 69 -21.66 12.74 17.09
CA PHE A 69 -21.29 12.39 15.72
C PHE A 69 -20.78 10.96 15.63
N SER A 70 -19.81 10.59 16.48
CA SER A 70 -19.23 9.25 16.52
C SER A 70 -20.30 8.19 16.82
N ARG A 71 -21.25 8.47 17.73
CA ARG A 71 -22.35 7.54 18.01
C ARG A 71 -23.32 7.41 16.83
N ALA A 72 -23.72 8.53 16.23
CA ALA A 72 -24.66 8.51 15.11
C ALA A 72 -24.09 7.75 13.91
N THR A 73 -22.84 8.03 13.52
CA THR A 73 -22.21 7.35 12.38
C THR A 73 -21.91 5.88 12.66
N PHE A 74 -21.61 5.52 13.92
CA PHE A 74 -21.47 4.11 14.31
C PHE A 74 -22.80 3.36 14.23
N ASP A 75 -23.89 3.94 14.73
CA ASP A 75 -25.24 3.36 14.62
C ASP A 75 -25.67 3.21 13.15
N MET A 76 -25.33 4.18 12.29
CA MET A 76 -25.56 4.08 10.84
C MET A 76 -24.81 2.89 10.20
N MET A 77 -23.55 2.65 10.58
CA MET A 77 -22.80 1.48 10.09
C MET A 77 -23.46 0.16 10.52
N LEU A 78 -23.90 0.07 11.78
CA LEU A 78 -24.60 -1.13 12.28
C LEU A 78 -25.94 -1.36 11.56
N ALA A 79 -26.71 -0.30 11.34
CA ALA A 79 -27.97 -0.37 10.59
C ALA A 79 -27.75 -0.75 9.12
N TRP A 80 -26.62 -0.38 8.51
CA TRP A 80 -26.30 -0.74 7.14
C TRP A 80 -25.84 -2.20 6.99
N GLU A 81 -25.12 -2.73 7.99
CA GLU A 81 -24.68 -4.13 8.04
C GLU A 81 -25.85 -5.08 8.33
N VAL A 82 -26.77 -4.66 9.21
CA VAL A 82 -27.96 -5.44 9.61
C VAL A 82 -29.24 -4.62 9.38
N PRO A 83 -29.68 -4.44 8.12
CA PRO A 83 -30.79 -3.54 7.79
C PRO A 83 -32.18 -4.16 8.05
N SER A 84 -32.33 -5.49 7.94
CA SER A 84 -33.62 -6.17 8.09
C SER A 84 -33.71 -7.02 9.37
N LEU A 85 -34.94 -7.34 9.80
CA LEU A 85 -35.15 -8.27 10.93
C LEU A 85 -34.59 -9.67 10.65
N GLN A 86 -34.58 -10.12 9.39
CA GLN A 86 -34.03 -11.43 9.02
C GLN A 86 -32.51 -11.45 9.22
N ASP A 87 -31.83 -10.35 8.87
CA ASP A 87 -30.40 -10.20 9.11
C ASP A 87 -30.11 -10.18 10.61
N GLU A 88 -30.93 -9.51 11.41
CA GLU A 88 -30.80 -9.43 12.87
C GLU A 88 -30.97 -10.80 13.54
N GLU A 89 -31.97 -11.57 13.13
CA GLU A 89 -32.18 -12.95 13.60
C GLU A 89 -31.00 -13.86 13.22
N SER A 90 -30.51 -13.78 11.99
CA SER A 90 -29.36 -14.57 11.54
C SER A 90 -28.07 -14.21 12.29
N TYR A 91 -27.83 -12.93 12.53
CA TYR A 91 -26.68 -12.44 13.28
C TYR A 91 -26.74 -12.91 14.74
N ALA A 92 -27.91 -12.83 15.37
CA ALA A 92 -28.11 -13.32 16.73
C ALA A 92 -27.86 -14.84 16.83
N GLU A 93 -28.28 -15.62 15.83
CA GLU A 93 -28.00 -17.06 15.76
C GLU A 93 -26.49 -17.34 15.63
N CYS A 94 -25.77 -16.61 14.77
CA CYS A 94 -24.32 -16.73 14.63
C CYS A 94 -23.57 -16.38 15.93
N VAL A 95 -23.94 -15.28 16.58
CA VAL A 95 -23.34 -14.87 17.86
C VAL A 95 -23.64 -15.88 18.96
N ALA A 96 -24.85 -16.46 18.98
CA ALA A 96 -25.18 -17.52 19.92
C ALA A 96 -24.32 -18.77 19.69
N LYS A 97 -24.14 -19.20 18.44
CA LYS A 97 -23.25 -20.31 18.07
C LYS A 97 -21.81 -20.06 18.47
N GLU A 98 -21.25 -18.89 18.16
CA GLU A 98 -19.89 -18.54 18.60
C GLU A 98 -19.73 -18.56 20.12
N ARG A 99 -20.74 -18.09 20.86
CA ARG A 99 -20.73 -18.12 22.34
C ARG A 99 -20.80 -19.55 22.87
N GLU A 100 -21.57 -20.43 22.24
CA GLU A 100 -21.63 -21.85 22.59
C GLU A 100 -20.31 -22.55 22.25
N GLU A 101 -19.74 -22.33 21.07
CA GLU A 101 -18.45 -22.89 20.63
C GLU A 101 -17.28 -22.43 21.52
N LYS A 102 -17.22 -21.14 21.89
CA LYS A 102 -16.28 -20.63 22.90
C LYS A 102 -16.50 -21.26 24.27
N LYS A 103 -17.74 -21.63 24.62
CA LYS A 103 -18.04 -22.36 25.87
C LYS A 103 -17.49 -23.79 25.84
N PHE A 104 -17.49 -24.43 24.67
CA PHE A 104 -16.90 -25.76 24.48
C PHE A 104 -15.36 -25.73 24.47
N SER A 105 -14.74 -24.69 23.91
CA SER A 105 -13.27 -24.53 23.95
C SER A 105 -12.76 -24.21 25.36
N VAL A 106 -13.53 -23.46 26.17
CA VAL A 106 -13.19 -23.14 27.57
C VAL A 106 -13.26 -24.37 28.50
N ILE A 107 -13.95 -25.44 28.11
CA ILE A 107 -13.97 -26.70 28.89
C ILE A 107 -12.73 -27.58 28.58
N SER A 108 -12.02 -27.34 27.46
CA SER A 108 -10.87 -28.17 27.06
C SER A 108 -9.51 -27.60 27.45
N ASP A 109 -9.37 -26.29 27.72
CA ASP A 109 -8.08 -25.68 28.06
C ASP A 109 -8.12 -25.00 29.44
N GLN A 110 -7.94 -25.81 30.49
CA GLN A 110 -7.40 -25.32 31.76
C GLN A 110 -5.87 -25.25 31.69
N ILE A 111 -5.34 -24.35 30.86
CA ILE A 111 -3.98 -23.82 31.03
C ILE A 111 -4.09 -22.30 30.96
N GLN A 112 -4.07 -21.72 32.15
CA GLN A 112 -3.82 -20.31 32.36
C GLN A 112 -2.34 -20.05 32.06
N GLU A 113 -2.02 -19.44 30.91
CA GLU A 113 -0.69 -18.85 30.67
C GLU A 113 -0.81 -17.46 30.03
N ASP A 114 -0.50 -16.46 30.87
CA ASP A 114 0.21 -15.21 30.57
C ASP A 114 -0.31 -14.29 29.47
N VAL A 115 -1.29 -13.46 29.82
CA VAL A 115 -1.28 -12.06 29.35
C VAL A 115 -0.31 -11.31 30.28
N PRO A 116 0.86 -10.84 29.81
CA PRO A 116 1.81 -10.15 30.67
C PRO A 116 1.18 -8.88 31.25
N LEU A 117 1.03 -8.84 32.57
CA LEU A 117 0.49 -7.72 33.36
C LEU A 117 1.23 -6.38 33.18
N PHE A 118 2.36 -6.35 32.46
CA PHE A 118 3.23 -5.19 32.32
C PHE A 118 3.01 -4.37 31.03
N TYR A 119 2.13 -4.83 30.12
CA TYR A 119 1.62 -4.04 29.00
C TYR A 119 0.10 -3.98 29.09
N SER A 120 -0.42 -3.17 30.01
CA SER A 120 -1.84 -2.83 30.01
C SER A 120 -2.10 -1.89 28.83
N ASP A 121 -2.22 -2.47 27.64
CA ASP A 121 -2.59 -1.75 26.44
C ASP A 121 -3.93 -1.04 26.67
N ILE A 122 -4.18 0.06 25.96
CA ILE A 122 -5.53 0.64 25.89
C ILE A 122 -6.49 -0.33 25.14
N LEU A 123 -5.95 -1.39 24.51
CA LEU A 123 -6.65 -2.38 23.71
C LEU A 123 -7.88 -3.02 24.37
N PRO A 124 -7.80 -3.57 25.61
CA PRO A 124 -8.98 -4.07 26.31
C PRO A 124 -10.04 -3.00 26.64
N LEU A 125 -9.71 -1.69 26.58
CA LEU A 125 -10.68 -0.60 26.72
C LEU A 125 -11.29 -0.15 25.38
N LEU A 126 -10.73 -0.62 24.25
CA LEU A 126 -11.22 -0.32 22.90
C LEU A 126 -12.21 -1.37 22.40
N VAL A 127 -12.36 -2.49 23.11
CA VAL A 127 -13.31 -3.55 22.84
C VAL A 127 -14.43 -3.50 23.87
N ASP A 128 -15.68 -3.50 23.39
CA ASP A 128 -16.85 -3.69 24.22
C ASP A 128 -17.55 -5.02 23.88
N GLN A 129 -18.44 -5.47 24.76
CA GLN A 129 -19.34 -6.60 24.48
C GLN A 129 -20.54 -6.20 23.60
N GLY A 130 -20.49 -4.98 23.04
CA GLY A 130 -21.53 -4.40 22.22
C GLY A 130 -21.45 -4.86 20.76
N PRO A 131 -22.41 -4.43 19.92
CA PRO A 131 -22.36 -4.67 18.48
C PRO A 131 -21.15 -3.97 17.87
N SER A 132 -20.49 -4.68 16.94
CA SER A 132 -19.30 -4.22 16.22
C SER A 132 -19.59 -4.07 14.73
N ALA A 133 -19.02 -3.07 14.06
CA ALA A 133 -19.14 -2.87 12.62
C ALA A 133 -18.05 -3.63 11.83
N GLY A 134 -18.42 -4.14 10.66
CA GLY A 134 -17.52 -4.78 9.70
C GLY A 134 -16.87 -3.81 8.69
N GLU A 135 -15.96 -4.36 7.88
CA GLU A 135 -15.17 -3.62 6.90
C GLU A 135 -16.06 -2.89 5.87
N ASP A 136 -17.03 -3.58 5.27
CA ASP A 136 -17.86 -3.00 4.21
C ASP A 136 -18.73 -1.83 4.70
N ALA A 137 -19.25 -1.90 5.92
CA ALA A 137 -20.01 -0.81 6.52
C ALA A 137 -19.13 0.42 6.77
N PHE A 138 -17.87 0.21 7.20
CA PHE A 138 -16.90 1.26 7.39
C PHE A 138 -16.48 1.93 6.07
N VAL A 139 -16.27 1.14 5.02
CA VAL A 139 -15.95 1.64 3.67
C VAL A 139 -17.12 2.43 3.10
N TRP A 140 -18.34 1.91 3.22
CA TRP A 140 -19.56 2.60 2.83
C TRP A 140 -19.67 3.97 3.50
N LEU A 141 -19.54 4.04 4.83
CA LEU A 141 -19.58 5.32 5.54
C LEU A 141 -18.47 6.27 5.08
N SER A 142 -17.25 5.76 4.89
CA SER A 142 -16.10 6.56 4.44
C SER A 142 -16.29 7.12 3.03
N SER A 143 -17.07 6.46 2.18
CA SER A 143 -17.44 6.95 0.85
C SER A 143 -18.41 8.14 0.89
N LEU A 144 -19.19 8.27 1.96
CA LEU A 144 -20.12 9.38 2.18
C LEU A 144 -19.46 10.55 2.90
N VAL A 145 -18.62 10.26 3.90
CA VAL A 145 -17.95 11.26 4.73
C VAL A 145 -16.49 10.87 4.91
N PRO A 146 -15.55 11.54 4.21
CA PRO A 146 -14.13 11.28 4.33
C PRO A 146 -13.59 11.92 5.62
N LEU A 147 -14.04 11.45 6.79
CA LEU A 147 -13.53 11.86 8.09
C LEU A 147 -12.78 10.71 8.77
N ALA A 148 -13.40 9.53 8.85
CA ALA A 148 -12.77 8.33 9.42
C ALA A 148 -11.67 7.78 8.51
N ALA A 149 -11.91 7.72 7.20
CA ALA A 149 -10.94 7.33 6.18
C ALA A 149 -11.29 7.97 4.83
N ASP A 150 -10.39 7.87 3.85
CA ASP A 150 -10.69 8.25 2.46
C ASP A 150 -11.17 7.00 1.70
N THR A 151 -12.06 7.16 0.72
CA THR A 151 -12.54 6.06 -0.13
C THR A 151 -11.40 5.20 -0.70
N VAL A 152 -10.26 5.82 -1.03
CA VAL A 152 -9.10 5.14 -1.62
C VAL A 152 -8.38 4.22 -0.63
N ASN A 153 -8.30 4.60 0.65
CA ASN A 153 -7.55 3.87 1.67
C ASN A 153 -8.39 3.35 2.85
N ALA A 154 -9.73 3.39 2.74
CA ALA A 154 -10.65 3.01 3.80
C ALA A 154 -10.44 1.59 4.32
N ARG A 155 -10.28 0.62 3.42
CA ARG A 155 -10.02 -0.79 3.78
C ARG A 155 -8.70 -0.96 4.54
N PHE A 156 -7.64 -0.30 4.11
CA PHE A 156 -6.33 -0.33 4.79
C PHE A 156 -6.36 0.37 6.15
N THR A 157 -7.09 1.48 6.25
CA THR A 157 -7.34 2.17 7.51
C THR A 157 -8.11 1.27 8.47
N PHE A 158 -9.17 0.60 7.99
CA PHE A 158 -9.96 -0.34 8.78
C PHE A 158 -9.10 -1.50 9.30
N ASP A 159 -8.36 -2.17 8.42
CA ASP A 159 -7.46 -3.28 8.77
C ASP A 159 -6.47 -2.83 9.86
N THR A 160 -5.94 -1.62 9.75
CA THR A 160 -4.98 -1.08 10.72
C THR A 160 -5.62 -0.75 12.08
N LEU A 161 -6.83 -0.16 12.09
CA LEU A 161 -7.54 0.17 13.31
C LEU A 161 -8.09 -1.07 14.04
N THR A 162 -8.36 -2.15 13.30
CA THR A 162 -9.02 -3.36 13.79
C THR A 162 -8.11 -4.60 13.82
N ALA A 163 -6.85 -4.46 13.43
CA ALA A 163 -5.79 -5.46 13.64
C ALA A 163 -5.80 -6.06 15.06
N PRO A 164 -5.96 -5.28 16.14
CA PRO A 164 -6.06 -5.85 17.48
C PRO A 164 -7.40 -6.49 17.84
N THR A 165 -8.46 -6.25 17.07
CA THR A 165 -9.85 -6.62 17.37
C THR A 165 -10.44 -7.60 16.35
N ALA A 166 -9.57 -8.43 15.75
CA ALA A 166 -9.95 -9.46 14.78
C ALA A 166 -10.83 -8.93 13.64
N ASN A 167 -10.47 -7.77 13.07
CA ASN A 167 -11.17 -7.13 11.95
C ASN A 167 -12.63 -6.75 12.24
N ARG A 168 -12.95 -6.46 13.51
CA ARG A 168 -14.24 -5.89 13.92
C ARG A 168 -14.02 -4.55 14.62
N LEU A 169 -14.76 -3.54 14.20
CA LEU A 169 -14.66 -2.20 14.76
C LEU A 169 -15.68 -2.02 15.89
N HIS A 170 -15.17 -1.77 17.10
CA HIS A 170 -15.98 -1.50 18.27
C HIS A 170 -16.17 0.01 18.51
N PHE A 171 -17.30 0.38 19.13
CA PHE A 171 -17.64 1.79 19.36
C PHE A 171 -16.58 2.56 20.18
N PRO A 172 -16.02 2.02 21.28
CA PRO A 172 -15.00 2.74 22.05
C PRO A 172 -13.74 3.06 21.24
N ALA A 173 -13.30 2.14 20.36
CA ALA A 173 -12.20 2.38 19.43
C ALA A 173 -12.53 3.53 18.47
N TYR A 174 -13.71 3.47 17.87
CA TYR A 174 -14.18 4.47 16.91
C TYR A 174 -14.32 5.86 17.53
N ASP A 175 -14.97 5.96 18.70
CA ASP A 175 -15.13 7.23 19.42
C ASP A 175 -13.79 7.82 19.87
N LYS A 176 -12.88 6.98 20.38
CA LYS A 176 -11.53 7.42 20.76
C LYS A 176 -10.77 7.96 19.54
N PHE A 177 -10.83 7.27 18.41
CA PHE A 177 -10.16 7.70 17.18
C PHE A 177 -10.61 9.12 16.75
N PHE A 178 -11.90 9.41 16.79
CA PHE A 178 -12.44 10.74 16.48
C PHE A 178 -12.00 11.81 17.48
N LYS A 179 -11.96 11.47 18.78
CA LYS A 179 -11.45 12.37 19.82
C LYS A 179 -9.96 12.68 19.64
N GLU A 180 -9.16 11.70 19.21
CA GLU A 180 -7.75 11.92 18.86
C GLU A 180 -7.61 12.80 17.60
N ILE A 181 -8.43 12.61 16.55
CA ILE A 181 -8.46 13.50 15.38
C ILE A 181 -8.64 14.96 15.81
N GLN A 182 -9.64 15.23 16.65
CA GLN A 182 -9.90 16.60 17.13
C GLN A 182 -8.73 17.14 17.97
N ARG A 183 -8.07 16.29 18.77
CA ARG A 183 -6.91 16.68 19.57
C ARG A 183 -5.71 17.00 18.69
N CYS A 184 -5.45 16.21 17.65
CA CYS A 184 -4.41 16.45 16.66
C CYS A 184 -4.64 17.77 15.93
N VAL A 185 -5.87 18.05 15.47
CA VAL A 185 -6.23 19.33 14.85
C VAL A 185 -5.93 20.51 15.78
N LYS A 186 -6.41 20.46 17.03
CA LYS A 186 -6.15 21.51 18.03
C LYS A 186 -4.66 21.65 18.37
N HIS A 187 -3.89 20.57 18.28
CA HIS A 187 -2.45 20.59 18.51
C HIS A 187 -1.69 21.27 17.37
N LEU A 188 -2.03 20.96 16.12
CA LEU A 188 -1.41 21.55 14.93
C LEU A 188 -1.71 23.05 14.80
N GLN A 189 -2.93 23.47 15.16
CA GLN A 189 -3.32 24.90 15.19
C GLN A 189 -2.54 25.74 16.20
N LYS A 190 -2.05 25.13 17.28
CA LYS A 190 -1.27 25.83 18.32
C LYS A 190 0.20 25.99 17.95
N GLN A 191 0.64 25.38 16.84
CA GLN A 191 2.03 25.46 16.42
C GLN A 191 2.35 26.86 15.89
N GLU A 192 3.48 27.41 16.31
CA GLU A 192 3.97 28.69 15.80
C GLU A 192 4.48 28.54 14.37
N THR A 193 4.27 29.55 13.53
CA THR A 193 4.84 29.59 12.18
C THR A 193 6.37 29.58 12.24
N PRO A 194 7.07 28.96 11.28
CA PRO A 194 8.53 28.99 11.24
C PRO A 194 9.06 30.43 11.22
N LYS A 195 10.17 30.67 11.92
CA LYS A 195 10.76 32.00 12.05
C LYS A 195 11.20 32.55 10.69
N GLY A 196 10.79 33.78 10.39
CA GLY A 196 11.11 34.47 9.14
C GLY A 196 10.28 34.00 7.94
N VAL A 197 9.22 33.21 8.15
CA VAL A 197 8.36 32.69 7.09
C VAL A 197 6.92 33.17 7.27
N GLU A 198 6.38 33.79 6.23
CA GLU A 198 4.95 34.01 6.08
C GLU A 198 4.38 32.84 5.25
N LEU A 199 3.51 32.04 5.87
CA LEU A 199 2.84 30.92 5.20
C LEU A 199 1.74 31.46 4.28
N ALA A 200 1.51 30.80 3.15
CA ALA A 200 0.37 31.12 2.29
C ALA A 200 -0.97 30.83 2.98
N ASP A 201 -2.06 31.45 2.52
CA ASP A 201 -3.40 31.27 3.08
C ASP A 201 -3.89 29.82 3.06
N ASP A 202 -3.36 29.02 2.12
CA ASP A 202 -3.65 27.61 1.92
C ASP A 202 -2.50 26.69 2.38
N GLU A 203 -1.51 27.23 3.11
CA GLU A 203 -0.37 26.48 3.63
C GLU A 203 -0.57 26.14 5.12
N PHE A 204 -0.74 24.85 5.40
CA PHE A 204 -1.05 24.32 6.73
C PHE A 204 0.12 23.53 7.31
N ILE A 205 0.36 23.71 8.61
CA ILE A 205 1.31 22.91 9.37
C ILE A 205 0.72 21.52 9.61
N LEU A 206 1.42 20.48 9.15
CA LEU A 206 0.96 19.08 9.17
C LEU A 206 1.71 18.22 10.19
N HIS A 207 2.95 18.57 10.49
CA HIS A 207 3.77 17.88 11.49
C HIS A 207 4.91 18.75 11.99
N VAL A 208 5.22 18.67 13.30
CA VAL A 208 6.31 19.44 13.93
C VAL A 208 7.05 18.58 14.94
N GLU A 209 8.38 18.53 14.85
CA GLU A 209 9.26 17.97 15.87
C GLU A 209 10.48 18.87 16.12
N GLY A 210 11.22 18.62 17.21
CA GLY A 210 12.39 19.43 17.60
C GLY A 210 12.04 20.69 18.42
N THR A 211 10.83 20.74 18.99
CA THR A 211 10.41 21.74 19.99
C THR A 211 10.79 21.29 21.41
N ALA A 212 10.69 22.18 22.40
CA ALA A 212 11.01 21.86 23.81
C ALA A 212 10.22 20.67 24.38
N GLY A 213 9.02 20.42 23.86
CA GLY A 213 8.13 19.32 24.28
C GLY A 213 8.17 18.08 23.38
N SER A 214 8.99 18.07 22.32
CA SER A 214 9.09 16.95 21.37
C SER A 214 10.52 16.43 21.27
N GLN A 215 10.69 15.29 20.61
CA GLN A 215 12.02 14.70 20.43
C GLN A 215 12.86 15.55 19.48
N ARG A 216 14.18 15.52 19.69
CA ARG A 216 15.14 16.33 18.93
C ARG A 216 15.20 15.87 17.46
N VAL A 217 15.50 16.83 16.59
CA VAL A 217 15.83 16.63 15.18
C VAL A 217 17.16 17.32 14.92
N ILE A 218 18.04 16.70 14.13
CA ILE A 218 19.40 17.19 13.90
C ILE A 218 19.64 17.28 12.40
N ARG A 219 20.14 18.42 11.92
CA ARG A 219 20.63 18.56 10.56
C ARG A 219 22.15 18.42 10.53
N HIS A 220 22.68 17.64 9.59
CA HIS A 220 24.13 17.52 9.39
C HIS A 220 24.57 18.37 8.20
N ILE A 221 25.67 19.11 8.38
CA ILE A 221 26.33 19.90 7.33
C ILE A 221 27.82 19.60 7.42
N GLY A 222 28.36 18.87 6.45
CA GLY A 222 29.72 18.33 6.53
C GLY A 222 29.93 17.50 7.80
N GLY A 223 30.93 17.85 8.61
CA GLY A 223 31.19 17.22 9.92
C GLY A 223 30.50 17.90 11.11
N THR A 224 29.58 18.82 10.89
CA THR A 224 28.88 19.58 11.95
C THR A 224 27.42 19.17 12.06
N SER A 225 26.91 19.14 13.30
CA SER A 225 25.55 18.72 13.62
C SER A 225 24.79 19.86 14.29
N TRP A 226 23.65 20.23 13.73
CA TRP A 226 22.84 21.37 14.14
C TRP A 226 21.49 20.87 14.66
N PRO A 227 21.23 20.89 15.98
CA PRO A 227 19.90 20.59 16.50
C PRO A 227 18.92 21.68 16.05
N GLY A 228 17.67 21.31 15.81
CA GLY A 228 16.68 22.25 15.35
C GLY A 228 15.25 21.74 15.43
N ARG A 229 14.34 22.58 14.97
CA ARG A 229 12.92 22.29 14.79
C ARG A 229 12.67 22.01 13.30
N LEU A 230 11.88 20.98 13.04
CA LEU A 230 11.46 20.58 11.71
C LEU A 230 9.94 20.71 11.61
N THR A 231 9.48 21.46 10.61
CA THR A 231 8.06 21.73 10.36
C THR A 231 7.71 21.30 8.94
N LEU A 232 6.74 20.38 8.80
CA LEU A 232 6.19 19.97 7.51
C LEU A 232 4.89 20.72 7.24
N THR A 233 4.74 21.19 6.01
CA THR A 233 3.49 21.74 5.49
C THR A 233 3.02 20.98 4.26
N ASN A 234 1.85 21.33 3.72
CA ASN A 234 1.37 20.80 2.44
C ASN A 234 2.16 21.29 1.22
N TYR A 235 3.16 22.17 1.37
CA TYR A 235 3.97 22.69 0.28
C TYR A 235 5.48 22.51 0.47
N ALA A 236 5.97 22.60 1.70
CA ALA A 236 7.40 22.64 1.98
C ALA A 236 7.78 22.05 3.34
N LEU A 237 9.06 21.70 3.46
CA LEU A 237 9.72 21.35 4.71
C LEU A 237 10.56 22.53 5.19
N TYR A 238 10.38 22.93 6.45
CA TYR A 238 11.09 24.04 7.08
C TYR A 238 11.97 23.53 8.21
N PHE A 239 13.27 23.85 8.16
CA PHE A 239 14.21 23.53 9.24
C PHE A 239 14.74 24.79 9.91
N GLU A 240 14.55 24.88 11.22
CA GLU A 240 14.97 25.99 12.07
C GLU A 240 16.09 25.53 13.01
N ALA A 241 17.33 26.00 12.80
CA ALA A 241 18.43 25.66 13.70
C ALA A 241 18.23 26.29 15.08
N SER A 242 18.48 25.54 16.15
CA SER A 242 18.43 26.06 17.51
C SER A 242 19.69 26.86 17.83
N SER A 243 19.54 28.16 18.11
CA SER A 243 20.58 29.01 18.67
C SER A 243 20.38 29.22 20.18
N VAL A 244 21.35 29.84 20.85
CA VAL A 244 21.47 29.89 22.33
C VAL A 244 20.24 30.50 23.04
N LEU A 245 19.44 31.33 22.34
CA LEU A 245 18.26 32.01 22.91
C LEU A 245 17.01 31.96 22.03
N SER A 246 17.11 31.56 20.75
CA SER A 246 15.98 31.50 19.80
C SER A 246 16.24 30.48 18.69
N TYR A 247 15.32 30.34 17.75
CA TYR A 247 15.60 29.67 16.47
C TYR A 247 16.25 30.64 15.47
N ASP A 248 17.04 30.13 14.54
CA ASP A 248 17.51 30.88 13.37
C ASP A 248 16.42 30.92 12.28
N ASP A 249 16.62 31.71 11.23
CA ASP A 249 15.66 31.78 10.11
C ASP A 249 15.50 30.41 9.43
N ALA A 250 14.26 30.06 9.09
CA ALA A 250 13.95 28.73 8.60
C ALA A 250 14.51 28.48 7.19
N LEU A 251 15.22 27.36 7.01
CA LEU A 251 15.55 26.83 5.69
C LEU A 251 14.30 26.20 5.07
N LYS A 252 13.81 26.78 3.97
CA LYS A 252 12.70 26.24 3.17
C LYS A 252 13.20 25.23 2.13
N LEU A 253 12.66 24.03 2.17
CA LEU A 253 12.82 22.98 1.15
C LEU A 253 11.48 22.76 0.47
N ASP A 254 11.36 23.22 -0.77
CA ASP A 254 10.11 23.21 -1.51
C ASP A 254 9.79 21.81 -2.07
N LEU A 255 8.66 21.24 -1.65
CA LEU A 255 8.18 19.92 -2.07
C LEU A 255 7.19 20.01 -3.25
N SER A 256 6.74 21.22 -3.60
CA SER A 256 5.74 21.47 -4.65
C SER A 256 6.33 21.67 -6.04
N LYS A 257 7.63 22.03 -6.12
CA LYS A 257 8.30 22.31 -7.39
C LYS A 257 8.30 21.10 -8.32
N LYS A 258 8.09 21.36 -9.61
CA LYS A 258 8.16 20.37 -10.71
C LYS A 258 9.60 20.02 -11.08
N ILE A 259 10.38 19.62 -10.08
CA ILE A 259 11.79 19.29 -10.22
C ILE A 259 11.97 17.84 -9.76
N GLU A 260 12.95 17.13 -10.32
CA GLU A 260 13.35 15.80 -9.85
C GLU A 260 14.06 15.90 -8.48
N HIS A 261 13.32 16.30 -7.44
CA HIS A 261 13.76 16.16 -6.06
C HIS A 261 13.52 14.73 -5.57
N ASN A 262 14.41 14.23 -4.73
CA ASN A 262 14.37 12.86 -4.22
C ASN A 262 14.59 12.86 -2.71
N VAL A 263 13.88 11.96 -2.04
CA VAL A 263 13.97 11.78 -0.60
C VAL A 263 14.21 10.31 -0.31
N LYS A 264 15.36 10.03 0.31
CA LYS A 264 15.82 8.67 0.61
C LYS A 264 16.25 8.56 2.07
N THR A 265 16.35 7.32 2.52
CA THR A 265 16.96 6.98 3.80
C THR A 265 18.47 7.16 3.70
N ALA A 266 19.11 7.52 4.81
CA ALA A 266 20.55 7.53 4.91
C ALA A 266 21.01 7.08 6.28
N SER A 267 22.17 6.41 6.25
CA SER A 267 22.89 6.08 7.46
C SER A 267 23.60 7.33 7.99
N THR A 268 23.33 7.67 9.24
CA THR A 268 24.04 8.70 10.01
C THR A 268 24.31 8.19 11.43
N GLY A 269 25.02 8.99 12.21
CA GLY A 269 25.51 8.61 13.52
C GLY A 269 26.16 9.85 14.14
N PRO A 270 26.75 9.73 15.33
CA PRO A 270 27.44 10.84 15.97
C PRO A 270 28.40 11.53 14.98
N TRP A 271 28.26 12.85 14.85
CA TRP A 271 29.03 13.69 13.92
C TRP A 271 28.86 13.36 12.42
N GLY A 272 27.74 12.75 12.03
CA GLY A 272 27.40 12.47 10.62
C GLY A 272 28.03 11.18 10.07
N ALA A 273 28.64 10.33 10.89
CA ALA A 273 29.20 9.06 10.44
C ALA A 273 28.11 8.07 9.98
N PRO A 274 28.26 7.35 8.85
CA PRO A 274 27.20 6.51 8.28
C PRO A 274 27.05 5.16 9.01
N LEU A 275 26.61 5.21 10.27
CA LEU A 275 26.58 4.05 11.18
C LEU A 275 25.17 3.46 11.36
N PHE A 276 24.15 4.31 11.44
CA PHE A 276 22.78 3.91 11.76
C PHE A 276 21.79 4.50 10.77
N ASP A 277 20.83 3.72 10.29
CA ASP A 277 19.82 4.18 9.34
C ASP A 277 18.75 5.06 10.03
N LYS A 278 19.15 6.28 10.40
CA LYS A 278 18.39 7.22 11.26
C LYS A 278 18.12 8.56 10.59
N ALA A 279 18.55 8.75 9.35
CA ALA A 279 18.37 10.01 8.65
C ALA A 279 17.54 9.88 7.38
N VAL A 280 16.98 11.02 7.00
CA VAL A 280 16.39 11.29 5.70
C VAL A 280 17.29 12.30 4.98
N VAL A 281 17.51 12.08 3.69
CA VAL A 281 18.26 13.01 2.83
C VAL A 281 17.32 13.54 1.77
N TYR A 282 17.21 14.86 1.70
CA TYR A 282 16.55 15.58 0.62
C TYR A 282 17.58 16.03 -0.40
N GLU A 283 17.45 15.52 -1.63
CA GLU A 283 18.30 15.85 -2.77
C GLU A 283 17.46 16.65 -3.79
N SER A 284 17.98 17.79 -4.25
CA SER A 284 17.37 18.59 -5.32
C SER A 284 18.49 19.16 -6.21
N PRO A 285 18.29 19.27 -7.53
CA PRO A 285 19.28 19.88 -8.42
C PRO A 285 19.49 21.38 -8.15
N GLU A 286 18.60 22.03 -7.40
CA GLU A 286 18.80 23.41 -6.93
C GLU A 286 19.81 23.51 -5.79
N LEU A 287 20.10 22.39 -5.11
CA LEU A 287 21.02 22.33 -3.99
C LEU A 287 22.35 21.71 -4.43
N GLN A 288 23.47 22.31 -4.01
CA GLN A 288 24.80 21.75 -4.29
C GLN A 288 25.06 20.46 -3.52
N GLU A 289 24.51 20.36 -2.31
CA GLU A 289 24.61 19.19 -1.43
C GLU A 289 23.22 18.84 -0.89
N GLY A 290 22.95 17.55 -0.70
CA GLY A 290 21.70 17.07 -0.11
C GLY A 290 21.57 17.49 1.35
N VAL A 291 20.35 17.79 1.79
CA VAL A 291 20.07 18.15 3.19
C VAL A 291 19.81 16.88 3.99
N VAL A 292 20.72 16.57 4.90
CA VAL A 292 20.67 15.39 5.78
C VAL A 292 20.01 15.76 7.10
N ILE A 293 18.92 15.09 7.43
CA ILE A 293 18.15 15.28 8.66
C ILE A 293 18.09 13.96 9.43
N GLU A 294 18.71 13.92 10.60
CA GLU A 294 18.73 12.80 11.52
C GLU A 294 17.60 12.88 12.57
N PHE A 295 17.02 11.72 12.84
CA PHE A 295 16.02 11.46 13.86
C PHE A 295 16.61 10.51 14.91
N PRO A 296 17.15 11.03 16.03
CA PRO A 296 17.78 10.19 17.03
C PRO A 296 16.75 9.24 17.69
N GLU A 297 16.89 7.94 17.44
CA GLU A 297 16.12 6.86 18.06
C GLU A 297 17.08 5.72 18.45
N LEU A 298 16.96 5.23 19.69
CA LEU A 298 17.92 4.27 20.24
C LEU A 298 17.74 2.86 19.66
N THR A 299 16.50 2.42 19.41
CA THR A 299 16.17 1.01 19.14
C THR A 299 15.45 0.76 17.81
N SER A 300 14.69 1.72 17.28
CA SER A 300 13.89 1.58 16.04
C SER A 300 14.19 2.69 15.02
N SER A 301 13.77 2.52 13.76
CA SER A 301 13.77 3.57 12.72
C SER A 301 12.39 4.19 12.48
N THR A 302 11.43 3.89 13.37
CA THR A 302 10.01 4.20 13.21
C THR A 302 9.72 5.69 13.01
N ARG A 303 10.47 6.59 13.66
CA ARG A 303 10.29 8.03 13.44
C ARG A 303 10.83 8.49 12.10
N ARG A 304 12.02 7.99 11.73
CA ARG A 304 12.61 8.29 10.42
C ARG A 304 11.69 7.83 9.30
N ASP A 305 11.13 6.62 9.43
CA ASP A 305 10.21 6.06 8.45
C ASP A 305 8.87 6.83 8.41
N HIS A 306 8.39 7.30 9.56
CA HIS A 306 7.22 8.18 9.64
C HIS A 306 7.45 9.50 8.92
N TRP A 307 8.55 10.21 9.20
CA TRP A 307 8.91 11.45 8.49
C TRP A 307 9.11 11.23 6.99
N LEU A 308 9.77 10.14 6.61
CA LEU A 308 9.96 9.78 5.21
C LEU A 308 8.63 9.60 4.49
N ALA A 309 7.68 8.88 5.10
CA ALA A 309 6.35 8.66 4.53
C ALA A 309 5.57 9.97 4.37
N LEU A 310 5.60 10.84 5.38
CA LEU A 310 4.94 12.15 5.31
C LEU A 310 5.52 13.05 4.22
N ILE A 311 6.85 13.13 4.12
CA ILE A 311 7.52 13.94 3.08
C ILE A 311 7.19 13.40 1.69
N LYS A 312 7.25 12.07 1.51
CA LYS A 312 6.88 11.42 0.24
C LYS A 312 5.43 11.65 -0.13
N GLU A 313 4.50 11.62 0.82
CA GLU A 313 3.09 11.89 0.55
C GLU A 313 2.90 13.27 -0.09
N ILE A 314 3.54 14.32 0.46
CA ILE A 314 3.42 15.68 -0.08
C ILE A 314 4.09 15.79 -1.47
N MET A 315 5.24 15.17 -1.68
CA MET A 315 5.88 15.14 -3.00
C MET A 315 5.02 14.41 -4.04
N LEU A 316 4.43 13.26 -3.68
CA LEU A 316 3.58 12.48 -4.56
C LEU A 316 2.24 13.16 -4.84
N LEU A 317 1.67 13.87 -3.86
CA LEU A 317 0.52 14.76 -4.05
C LEU A 317 0.78 15.78 -5.16
N HIS A 318 1.87 16.55 -5.07
CA HIS A 318 2.19 17.57 -6.06
C HIS A 318 2.52 16.96 -7.43
N ARG A 319 3.17 15.80 -7.44
CA ARG A 319 3.38 15.01 -8.66
C ARG A 319 2.04 14.59 -9.28
N PHE A 320 1.09 14.11 -8.50
CA PHE A 320 -0.25 13.74 -8.96
C PHE A 320 -1.00 14.93 -9.55
N LEU A 321 -1.04 16.07 -8.84
CA LEU A 321 -1.68 17.30 -9.31
C LEU A 321 -1.06 17.77 -10.64
N SER A 322 0.26 17.64 -10.77
CA SER A 322 0.96 18.01 -12.01
C SER A 322 0.64 17.10 -13.20
N LYS A 323 0.39 15.80 -12.97
CA LYS A 323 0.11 14.80 -14.01
C LYS A 323 -1.36 14.73 -14.42
N SER A 324 -2.27 14.97 -13.49
CA SER A 324 -3.72 14.77 -13.66
C SER A 324 -4.44 15.92 -14.39
N GLU A 325 -3.73 17.04 -14.64
CA GLU A 325 -4.26 18.28 -15.25
C GLU A 325 -5.54 18.78 -14.56
N VAL A 326 -5.62 18.61 -13.24
CA VAL A 326 -6.72 19.13 -12.42
C VAL A 326 -6.52 20.64 -12.27
N ASN A 327 -7.20 21.41 -13.13
CA ASN A 327 -6.98 22.87 -13.21
C ASN A 327 -7.91 23.70 -12.30
N SER A 328 -9.00 23.11 -11.78
CA SER A 328 -9.93 23.85 -10.91
C SER A 328 -9.33 24.03 -9.51
N PRO A 329 -9.21 25.27 -8.99
CA PRO A 329 -8.69 25.52 -7.64
C PRO A 329 -9.44 24.75 -6.55
N LEU A 330 -10.75 24.55 -6.71
CA LEU A 330 -11.57 23.79 -5.77
C LEU A 330 -11.23 22.30 -5.76
N GLN A 331 -10.94 21.71 -6.94
CA GLN A 331 -10.55 20.30 -7.04
C GLN A 331 -9.13 20.11 -6.49
N VAL A 332 -8.21 21.04 -6.78
CA VAL A 332 -6.86 21.04 -6.19
C VAL A 332 -6.93 21.08 -4.67
N TRP A 333 -7.75 21.99 -4.13
CA TRP A 333 -7.95 22.11 -2.69
C TRP A 333 -8.60 20.88 -2.06
N GLU A 334 -9.53 20.22 -2.77
CA GLU A 334 -10.13 18.96 -2.31
C GLU A 334 -9.07 17.87 -2.14
N VAL A 335 -8.12 17.76 -3.08
CA VAL A 335 -7.02 16.78 -2.97
C VAL A 335 -6.09 17.14 -1.81
N HIS A 336 -5.71 18.42 -1.66
CA HIS A 336 -4.96 18.87 -0.49
C HIS A 336 -5.68 18.51 0.82
N SER A 337 -6.99 18.75 0.88
CA SER A 337 -7.81 18.48 2.06
C SER A 337 -7.85 16.99 2.41
N ARG A 338 -7.98 16.11 1.40
CA ARG A 338 -7.90 14.65 1.58
C ARG A 338 -6.55 14.23 2.15
N THR A 339 -5.44 14.77 1.63
CA THR A 339 -4.10 14.49 2.16
C THR A 339 -3.91 14.99 3.59
N ILE A 340 -4.36 16.21 3.89
CA ILE A 340 -4.27 16.79 5.25
C ILE A 340 -5.05 15.91 6.24
N LEU A 341 -6.28 15.52 5.89
CA LEU A 341 -7.08 14.61 6.71
C LEU A 341 -6.41 13.23 6.86
N GLY A 342 -5.78 12.70 5.82
CA GLY A 342 -4.99 11.46 5.88
C GLY A 342 -3.87 11.52 6.92
N ILE A 343 -3.12 12.62 6.95
CA ILE A 343 -2.04 12.85 7.93
C ILE A 343 -2.60 13.02 9.35
N ILE A 344 -3.71 13.75 9.51
CA ILE A 344 -4.38 13.90 10.82
C ILE A 344 -4.86 12.54 11.35
N ARG A 345 -5.47 11.71 10.49
CA ARG A 345 -5.90 10.34 10.84
C ARG A 345 -4.73 9.47 11.26
N LEU A 346 -3.60 9.54 10.54
CA LEU A 346 -2.39 8.83 10.91
C LEU A 346 -1.90 9.23 12.30
N HIS A 347 -1.82 10.53 12.59
CA HIS A 347 -1.44 11.03 13.92
C HIS A 347 -2.40 10.54 15.00
N ALA A 348 -3.71 10.62 14.73
CA ALA A 348 -4.74 10.14 15.64
C ALA A 348 -4.62 8.63 15.92
N ALA A 349 -4.36 7.82 14.89
CA ALA A 349 -4.16 6.39 15.03
C ALA A 349 -2.90 6.05 15.83
N ARG A 350 -1.80 6.79 15.61
CA ARG A 350 -0.55 6.63 16.41
C ARG A 350 -0.76 6.99 17.88
N GLU A 351 -1.51 8.06 18.17
CA GLU A 351 -1.88 8.42 19.54
C GLU A 351 -2.87 7.43 20.18
N MET A 352 -3.72 6.81 19.37
CA MET A 352 -4.64 5.77 19.82
C MET A 352 -3.91 4.45 20.16
N LEU A 353 -2.95 4.06 19.30
CA LEU A 353 -2.21 2.79 19.29
C LEU A 353 -0.74 2.95 19.70
N ARG A 354 -0.44 3.78 20.71
CA ARG A 354 0.94 4.18 21.09
C ARG A 354 1.95 3.04 21.27
N ILE A 355 1.48 1.86 21.67
CA ILE A 355 2.34 0.70 22.00
C ILE A 355 2.78 -0.02 20.73
N SER A 356 1.89 -0.10 19.73
CA SER A 356 2.18 -0.64 18.40
C SER A 356 1.69 0.38 17.37
N PRO A 357 2.48 1.44 17.12
CA PRO A 357 2.06 2.49 16.21
C PRO A 357 1.92 1.92 14.79
N PRO A 358 0.87 2.34 14.06
CA PRO A 358 0.59 1.80 12.73
C PRO A 358 1.67 2.16 11.71
N GLU A 359 1.75 1.35 10.65
CA GLU A 359 2.54 1.70 9.47
C GLU A 359 1.98 3.00 8.86
N PRO A 360 2.82 4.03 8.64
CA PRO A 360 2.37 5.32 8.14
C PRO A 360 1.56 5.26 6.85
N LYS A 361 1.96 4.39 5.92
CA LYS A 361 1.46 4.42 4.55
C LYS A 361 -0.01 4.02 4.43
N SER A 362 -0.53 3.18 5.33
CA SER A 362 -1.94 2.74 5.32
C SER A 362 -2.95 3.89 5.39
N PHE A 363 -2.55 5.06 5.90
CA PHE A 363 -3.38 6.26 6.04
C PHE A 363 -3.11 7.33 4.97
N LEU A 364 -2.03 7.19 4.21
CA LEU A 364 -1.54 8.17 3.24
C LEU A 364 -1.96 7.71 1.83
N ILE A 365 -2.61 8.57 1.06
CA ILE A 365 -3.25 8.15 -0.20
C ILE A 365 -2.17 7.85 -1.24
N PHE A 366 -1.28 8.81 -1.46
CA PHE A 366 -0.33 8.71 -2.57
C PHE A 366 0.83 7.78 -2.25
N ALA A 367 1.34 7.80 -1.03
CA ALA A 367 2.38 6.88 -0.58
C ALA A 367 1.91 5.42 -0.62
N LEU A 368 0.64 5.15 -0.30
CA LEU A 368 0.07 3.81 -0.43
C LEU A 368 -0.05 3.41 -1.91
N MET A 369 -0.60 4.27 -2.76
CA MET A 369 -0.76 3.98 -4.19
C MET A 369 0.57 3.88 -4.97
N ASP A 370 1.65 4.49 -4.47
CA ASP A 370 2.98 4.34 -5.07
C ASP A 370 3.58 2.94 -4.80
N GLU A 371 3.18 2.29 -3.70
CA GLU A 371 3.67 0.96 -3.31
C GLU A 371 2.77 -0.19 -3.77
N LEU A 372 1.45 0.03 -3.86
CA LEU A 372 0.52 -1.00 -4.28
C LEU A 372 0.61 -1.29 -5.79
N PRO A 373 0.47 -2.57 -6.19
CA PRO A 373 0.39 -2.93 -7.60
C PRO A 373 -0.87 -2.29 -8.20
N LYS A 374 -0.73 -1.73 -9.42
CA LYS A 374 -1.80 -0.96 -10.09
C LYS A 374 -2.33 0.26 -9.34
N GLY A 375 -1.58 0.79 -8.37
CA GLY A 375 -1.97 2.02 -7.68
C GLY A 375 -2.03 3.23 -8.63
N ASP A 376 -1.32 3.22 -9.77
CA ASP A 376 -1.48 4.24 -10.81
C ASP A 376 -2.87 4.26 -11.44
N TYR A 377 -3.47 3.09 -11.65
CA TYR A 377 -4.82 2.98 -12.17
C TYR A 377 -5.84 3.55 -11.17
N VAL A 378 -5.64 3.27 -9.87
CA VAL A 378 -6.45 3.88 -8.81
C VAL A 378 -6.32 5.40 -8.80
N LEU A 379 -5.10 5.93 -8.94
CA LEU A 379 -4.89 7.38 -9.04
C LEU A 379 -5.53 7.98 -10.30
N GLN A 380 -5.54 7.27 -11.42
CA GLN A 380 -6.23 7.72 -12.63
C GLN A 380 -7.76 7.80 -12.42
N GLU A 381 -8.36 6.74 -11.88
CA GLU A 381 -9.79 6.71 -11.55
C GLU A 381 -10.15 7.77 -10.51
N LEU A 382 -9.25 8.05 -9.54
CA LEU A 382 -9.40 9.15 -8.59
C LEU A 382 -9.45 10.50 -9.31
N ALA A 383 -8.57 10.73 -10.29
CA ALA A 383 -8.57 11.96 -11.08
C ALA A 383 -9.86 12.12 -11.92
N GLU A 384 -10.38 11.03 -12.49
CA GLU A 384 -11.63 11.02 -13.25
C GLU A 384 -12.86 11.25 -12.34
N SER A 385 -12.86 10.66 -11.14
CA SER A 385 -13.85 10.91 -10.08
C SER A 385 -13.86 12.39 -9.65
N LEU A 386 -12.69 13.02 -9.50
CA LEU A 386 -12.59 14.44 -9.14
C LEU A 386 -13.12 15.37 -10.24
N LYS A 387 -12.91 15.02 -11.52
CA LYS A 387 -13.39 15.81 -12.67
C LYS A 387 -14.91 15.78 -12.80
N SER A 388 -15.55 14.69 -12.38
CA SER A 388 -17.01 14.48 -12.47
C SER A 388 -17.77 14.93 -11.22
N SER A 389 -17.10 15.08 -10.08
CA SER A 389 -17.72 15.49 -8.81
C SER A 389 -18.06 16.99 -8.80
N THR A 390 -19.29 17.34 -8.42
CA THR A 390 -19.66 18.73 -8.15
C THR A 390 -18.96 19.22 -6.88
N THR A 391 -18.07 20.19 -7.02
CA THR A 391 -17.33 20.77 -5.90
C THR A 391 -18.26 21.58 -5.00
N GLY A 392 -18.18 21.39 -3.67
CA GLY A 392 -18.98 22.14 -2.69
C GLY A 392 -19.99 21.32 -1.89
N HIS A 393 -19.96 19.99 -1.97
CA HIS A 393 -20.78 19.13 -1.10
C HIS A 393 -20.41 19.36 0.39
N PRO A 394 -21.38 19.44 1.32
CA PRO A 394 -21.11 19.71 2.74
C PRO A 394 -20.26 18.64 3.42
N CYS A 395 -20.25 17.41 2.89
CA CYS A 395 -19.37 16.32 3.33
C CYS A 395 -18.15 16.09 2.42
N SER A 396 -17.71 17.07 1.63
CA SER A 396 -16.41 16.99 0.95
C SER A 396 -15.26 17.06 1.96
N ALA A 397 -14.07 16.58 1.59
CA ALA A 397 -12.90 16.67 2.47
C ALA A 397 -12.56 18.13 2.81
N SER A 398 -12.68 19.02 1.82
CA SER A 398 -12.51 20.47 1.99
C SER A 398 -13.49 21.08 3.00
N SER A 399 -14.77 20.71 2.93
CA SER A 399 -15.80 21.18 3.87
C SER A 399 -15.58 20.63 5.28
N ILE A 400 -15.24 19.35 5.40
CA ILE A 400 -14.94 18.72 6.70
C ILE A 400 -13.74 19.38 7.36
N LEU A 401 -12.65 19.60 6.62
CA LEU A 401 -11.46 20.25 7.13
C LEU A 401 -11.76 21.66 7.65
N ARG A 402 -12.57 22.44 6.90
CA ARG A 402 -13.07 23.74 7.32
C ARG A 402 -13.90 23.66 8.60
N ASN A 403 -14.81 22.69 8.71
CA ASN A 403 -15.72 22.52 9.86
C ASN A 403 -15.05 21.91 11.10
N LEU A 404 -13.86 21.33 10.96
CA LEU A 404 -12.96 21.00 12.08
C LEU A 404 -12.26 22.25 12.66
N ASN A 405 -12.63 23.44 12.18
CA ASN A 405 -12.12 24.74 12.60
C ASN A 405 -10.62 24.91 12.33
N VAL A 406 -10.08 24.23 11.30
CA VAL A 406 -8.72 24.47 10.81
C VAL A 406 -8.68 25.89 10.26
N SER A 407 -7.93 26.75 10.94
CA SER A 407 -7.97 28.20 10.78
C SER A 407 -7.58 28.64 9.36
N ALA A 408 -8.56 28.94 8.51
CA ALA A 408 -8.51 30.01 7.50
C ALA A 408 -9.88 30.21 6.82
N GLN A 409 -10.14 31.44 6.38
CA GLN A 409 -11.18 31.83 5.44
C GLN A 409 -10.96 31.12 4.09
N CYS A 410 -11.37 29.86 3.97
CA CYS A 410 -11.44 29.19 2.68
C CYS A 410 -12.45 29.90 1.77
N ILE A 411 -12.11 29.94 0.47
CA ILE A 411 -12.96 30.36 -0.65
C ILE A 411 -14.41 29.96 -0.35
N PRO A 412 -15.38 30.90 -0.38
CA PRO A 412 -16.78 30.53 -0.16
C PRO A 412 -17.19 29.55 -1.25
N CYS A 413 -17.37 28.28 -0.88
CA CYS A 413 -18.16 27.36 -1.67
C CYS A 413 -19.58 27.92 -1.66
N THR A 414 -20.06 28.42 -2.80
CA THR A 414 -21.45 28.84 -2.94
C THR A 414 -22.34 27.69 -2.47
N GLU A 415 -23.27 27.96 -1.56
CA GLU A 415 -24.27 26.96 -1.16
C GLU A 415 -24.98 26.47 -2.42
N PRO A 416 -25.08 25.15 -2.66
CA PRO A 416 -25.81 24.67 -3.82
C PRO A 416 -27.30 24.99 -3.63
N GLU A 417 -27.86 25.79 -4.54
CA GLU A 417 -29.29 26.18 -4.57
C GLU A 417 -30.26 24.99 -4.78
N ASN A 418 -29.76 23.75 -4.93
CA ASN A 418 -30.59 22.55 -4.97
C ASN A 418 -29.91 21.35 -4.30
N ILE A 419 -30.35 21.01 -3.09
CA ILE A 419 -29.99 19.78 -2.36
C ILE A 419 -30.57 18.53 -3.06
N GLN A 420 -31.53 18.70 -3.97
CA GLN A 420 -32.27 17.61 -4.61
C GLN A 420 -31.51 16.82 -5.70
N GLU A 421 -30.41 17.35 -6.25
CA GLU A 421 -29.59 16.64 -7.25
C GLU A 421 -28.28 16.06 -6.68
N ALA A 422 -28.04 16.19 -5.37
CA ALA A 422 -26.80 15.77 -4.71
C ALA A 422 -26.72 14.25 -4.42
N VAL A 423 -27.30 13.42 -5.29
CA VAL A 423 -26.94 11.99 -5.33
C VAL A 423 -25.64 11.93 -6.11
N VAL A 424 -24.52 11.79 -5.39
CA VAL A 424 -23.21 11.54 -5.98
C VAL A 424 -23.36 10.46 -7.04
N GLN A 425 -22.97 10.72 -8.29
CA GLN A 425 -23.14 9.76 -9.39
C GLN A 425 -22.52 8.41 -8.97
N PRO A 426 -23.33 7.36 -8.74
CA PRO A 426 -22.86 6.11 -8.15
C PRO A 426 -21.81 5.41 -9.01
N GLU A 427 -21.84 5.66 -10.32
CA GLU A 427 -21.02 4.99 -11.32
C GLU A 427 -19.52 5.28 -11.16
N ASN A 428 -19.12 6.53 -10.87
CA ASN A 428 -17.71 6.90 -10.75
C ASN A 428 -17.09 6.45 -9.43
N ILE A 429 -17.87 6.45 -8.34
CA ILE A 429 -17.43 5.89 -7.05
C ILE A 429 -17.29 4.37 -7.16
N ALA A 430 -18.23 3.70 -7.83
CA ALA A 430 -18.15 2.25 -8.04
C ALA A 430 -16.93 1.84 -8.90
N SER A 431 -16.59 2.62 -9.93
CA SER A 431 -15.37 2.40 -10.72
C SER A 431 -14.11 2.53 -9.86
N LEU A 432 -14.01 3.61 -9.07
CA LEU A 432 -12.89 3.83 -8.16
C LEU A 432 -12.78 2.73 -7.11
N GLU A 433 -13.90 2.32 -6.50
CA GLU A 433 -13.91 1.24 -5.52
C GLU A 433 -13.49 -0.11 -6.14
N SER A 434 -13.94 -0.39 -7.36
CA SER A 434 -13.52 -1.59 -8.10
C SER A 434 -12.01 -1.58 -8.37
N ALA A 435 -11.45 -0.43 -8.76
CA ALA A 435 -10.01 -0.25 -8.98
C ALA A 435 -9.21 -0.49 -7.69
N VAL A 436 -9.66 0.07 -6.56
CA VAL A 436 -9.06 -0.14 -5.24
C VAL A 436 -9.09 -1.63 -4.86
N ASN A 437 -10.24 -2.29 -5.00
CA ASN A 437 -10.39 -3.72 -4.70
C ASN A 437 -9.42 -4.59 -5.51
N LYS A 438 -9.32 -4.33 -6.81
CA LYS A 438 -8.39 -5.03 -7.69
C LYS A 438 -6.93 -4.82 -7.27
N SER A 439 -6.54 -3.59 -6.94
CA SER A 439 -5.17 -3.31 -6.47
C SER A 439 -4.84 -4.06 -5.17
N ARG A 440 -5.81 -4.17 -4.25
CA ARG A 440 -5.67 -4.88 -2.98
C ARG A 440 -5.57 -6.40 -3.17
N GLU A 441 -6.38 -6.98 -4.05
CA GLU A 441 -6.28 -8.40 -4.39
C GLU A 441 -4.90 -8.75 -4.95
N GLU A 442 -4.38 -7.91 -5.85
CA GLU A 442 -3.04 -8.10 -6.41
C GLU A 442 -1.93 -7.88 -5.38
N ALA A 443 -2.12 -6.95 -4.43
CA ALA A 443 -1.22 -6.77 -3.31
C ALA A 443 -1.19 -8.02 -2.42
N ARG A 444 -2.35 -8.62 -2.10
CA ARG A 444 -2.43 -9.86 -1.33
C ARG A 444 -1.75 -11.02 -2.04
N ASP A 445 -1.96 -11.17 -3.36
CA ASP A 445 -1.27 -12.17 -4.18
C ASP A 445 0.27 -11.97 -4.10
N MET A 446 0.73 -10.71 -4.17
CA MET A 446 2.15 -10.36 -4.07
C MET A 446 2.73 -10.58 -2.67
N ASP A 447 2.01 -10.24 -1.61
CA ASP A 447 2.47 -10.42 -0.24
C ASP A 447 2.52 -11.90 0.14
N MET A 448 1.59 -12.72 -0.37
CA MET A 448 1.69 -14.18 -0.28
C MET A 448 2.94 -14.72 -0.99
N ALA A 449 3.27 -14.18 -2.16
CA ALA A 449 4.48 -14.54 -2.90
C ALA A 449 5.76 -14.12 -2.15
N LYS A 450 5.76 -12.93 -1.52
CA LYS A 450 6.87 -12.44 -0.68
C LYS A 450 7.02 -13.26 0.60
N ALA A 451 5.93 -13.56 1.31
CA ALA A 451 5.95 -14.38 2.51
C ALA A 451 6.51 -15.78 2.21
N THR A 452 6.14 -16.36 1.06
CA THR A 452 6.75 -17.61 0.59
C THR A 452 8.25 -17.44 0.36
N ALA A 453 8.69 -16.32 -0.22
CA ALA A 453 10.11 -16.03 -0.44
C ALA A 453 10.89 -15.76 0.86
N GLU A 454 10.26 -15.17 1.87
CA GLU A 454 10.85 -14.87 3.17
C GLU A 454 10.97 -16.11 4.05
N GLY A 455 9.97 -17.00 4.05
CA GLY A 455 10.10 -18.31 4.70
C GLY A 455 11.36 -19.06 4.25
N PHE A 456 11.69 -18.98 2.95
CA PHE A 456 12.95 -19.50 2.42
C PHE A 456 14.23 -18.81 2.89
N ARG A 457 14.15 -17.52 3.27
CA ARG A 457 15.31 -16.79 3.79
C ARG A 457 15.61 -17.19 5.23
N GLU A 458 14.60 -17.61 5.98
CA GLU A 458 14.70 -18.01 7.38
C GLU A 458 15.25 -19.44 7.56
N GLU A 459 15.07 -20.34 6.58
CA GLU A 459 15.54 -21.74 6.60
C GLU A 459 17.08 -21.94 6.54
N GLY A 460 17.87 -20.85 6.58
CA GLY A 460 19.26 -20.92 7.02
C GLY A 460 20.35 -21.14 5.97
N VAL A 461 21.57 -20.80 6.39
CA VAL A 461 22.78 -20.58 5.56
C VAL A 461 23.28 -21.85 4.85
N SER A 462 23.18 -23.03 5.48
CA SER A 462 23.68 -24.29 4.90
C SER A 462 22.79 -24.86 3.80
N GLU A 463 21.50 -24.55 3.82
CA GLU A 463 20.53 -25.06 2.84
C GLU A 463 20.60 -24.27 1.54
N SER A 464 20.81 -22.96 1.60
CA SER A 464 20.90 -22.08 0.42
C SER A 464 21.94 -22.56 -0.61
N ALA A 465 23.09 -23.06 -0.17
CA ALA A 465 24.11 -23.59 -1.08
C ALA A 465 23.72 -24.92 -1.73
N GLN A 466 23.02 -25.76 -0.98
CA GLN A 466 22.51 -27.05 -1.46
C GLN A 466 21.36 -26.85 -2.45
N VAL A 467 20.49 -25.88 -2.19
CA VAL A 467 19.40 -25.44 -3.09
C VAL A 467 19.95 -24.94 -4.42
N LEU A 468 20.99 -24.10 -4.41
CA LEU A 468 21.64 -23.65 -5.64
C LEU A 468 22.22 -24.82 -6.43
N MET A 469 22.91 -25.75 -5.75
CA MET A 469 23.53 -26.91 -6.38
C MET A 469 22.47 -27.86 -6.98
N GLY A 470 21.36 -28.06 -6.28
CA GLY A 470 20.22 -28.84 -6.74
C GLY A 470 19.54 -28.23 -7.96
N LEU A 471 19.28 -26.92 -7.95
CA LEU A 471 18.64 -26.21 -9.06
C LEU A 471 19.54 -26.10 -10.30
N ILE A 472 20.86 -26.01 -10.12
CA ILE A 472 21.83 -25.96 -11.22
C ILE A 472 22.15 -27.37 -11.76
N ARG A 473 21.96 -28.43 -10.98
CA ARG A 473 22.23 -29.83 -11.41
C ARG A 473 21.66 -30.19 -12.78
N PRO A 474 20.37 -29.97 -13.10
CA PRO A 474 19.83 -30.27 -14.43
C PRO A 474 20.49 -29.43 -15.54
N LEU A 475 20.85 -28.18 -15.26
CA LEU A 475 21.58 -27.33 -16.20
C LEU A 475 23.02 -27.84 -16.39
N LYS A 476 23.69 -28.25 -15.31
CA LYS A 476 25.04 -28.85 -15.34
C LYS A 476 25.04 -30.14 -16.13
N ASP A 477 24.02 -30.98 -15.97
CA ASP A 477 23.89 -32.24 -16.72
C ASP A 477 23.61 -31.98 -18.20
N ALA A 478 22.80 -30.98 -18.53
CA ALA A 478 22.59 -30.53 -19.92
C ALA A 478 23.90 -29.97 -20.52
N ILE A 479 24.62 -29.11 -19.80
CA ILE A 479 25.92 -28.56 -20.22
C ILE A 479 26.94 -29.69 -20.38
N LEU A 480 27.02 -30.66 -19.46
CA LEU A 480 27.91 -31.80 -19.57
C LEU A 480 27.58 -32.67 -20.80
N SER A 481 26.29 -32.88 -21.07
CA SER A 481 25.83 -33.60 -22.25
C SER A 481 26.24 -32.90 -23.54
N THR A 482 26.12 -31.56 -23.60
CA THR A 482 26.64 -30.78 -24.74
C THR A 482 28.16 -30.81 -24.83
N ARG A 483 28.87 -30.84 -23.69
CA ARG A 483 30.32 -30.99 -23.66
C ARG A 483 30.76 -32.32 -24.25
N ARG A 484 30.01 -33.42 -24.05
CA ARG A 484 30.29 -34.72 -24.73
C ARG A 484 30.22 -34.65 -26.25
N ILE A 485 29.40 -33.75 -26.79
CA ILE A 485 29.32 -33.48 -28.24
C ILE A 485 30.59 -32.74 -28.70
N PHE A 486 31.11 -31.82 -27.89
CA PHE A 486 32.36 -31.11 -28.16
C PHE A 486 33.62 -31.96 -27.92
N THR A 487 33.58 -32.95 -27.03
CA THR A 487 34.71 -33.89 -26.79
C THR A 487 34.78 -35.04 -27.78
N TRP A 488 33.90 -35.06 -28.80
CA TRP A 488 33.87 -36.09 -29.85
C TRP A 488 33.65 -37.52 -29.33
N ASP A 489 33.00 -37.71 -28.17
CA ASP A 489 32.73 -39.03 -27.58
C ASP A 489 31.92 -39.95 -28.53
N ARG A 490 31.07 -39.34 -29.38
CA ARG A 490 30.35 -40.01 -30.47
C ARG A 490 30.58 -39.24 -31.78
N PRO A 491 31.46 -39.73 -32.67
CA PRO A 491 31.88 -38.96 -33.83
C PRO A 491 30.74 -38.74 -34.83
N VAL A 492 29.86 -39.74 -35.04
CA VAL A 492 28.74 -39.66 -36.00
C VAL A 492 27.67 -38.64 -35.58
N THR A 493 27.36 -38.55 -34.29
CA THR A 493 26.38 -37.56 -33.80
C THR A 493 26.96 -36.14 -33.81
N SER A 494 28.25 -36.01 -33.49
CA SER A 494 28.92 -34.72 -33.42
C SER A 494 29.11 -34.12 -34.83
N THR A 495 29.46 -34.94 -35.83
CA THR A 495 29.51 -34.49 -37.23
C THR A 495 28.13 -34.11 -37.77
N ALA A 496 27.08 -34.88 -37.45
CA ALA A 496 25.71 -34.54 -37.84
C ALA A 496 25.26 -33.18 -37.26
N VAL A 497 25.54 -32.92 -35.97
CA VAL A 497 25.24 -31.64 -35.32
C VAL A 497 26.00 -30.50 -35.98
N ILE A 498 27.30 -30.66 -36.27
CA ILE A 498 28.11 -29.65 -36.95
C ILE A 498 27.53 -29.33 -38.34
N VAL A 499 27.22 -30.35 -39.14
CA VAL A 499 26.64 -30.16 -40.48
C VAL A 499 25.30 -29.44 -40.40
N THR A 500 24.47 -29.75 -39.39
CA THR A 500 23.17 -29.10 -39.20
C THR A 500 23.32 -27.64 -38.79
N VAL A 501 24.24 -27.33 -37.86
CA VAL A 501 24.53 -25.95 -37.44
C VAL A 501 25.08 -25.13 -38.61
N LEU A 502 26.01 -25.69 -39.38
CA LEU A 502 26.56 -25.03 -40.57
C LEU A 502 25.48 -24.77 -41.63
N LEU A 503 24.56 -25.70 -41.86
CA LEU A 503 23.42 -25.51 -42.76
C LEU A 503 22.46 -24.42 -42.28
N ILE A 504 22.20 -24.33 -40.98
CA ILE A 504 21.36 -23.28 -40.38
C ILE A 504 21.98 -21.90 -40.60
N ILE A 505 23.29 -21.77 -40.40
CA ILE A 505 24.03 -20.51 -40.61
C ILE A 505 24.04 -20.15 -42.09
N TYR A 506 24.39 -21.11 -42.97
CA TYR A 506 24.47 -20.90 -44.41
C TYR A 506 23.14 -20.45 -45.04
N ARG A 507 22.01 -20.96 -44.54
CA ARG A 507 20.68 -20.58 -45.03
C ARG A 507 20.06 -19.36 -44.34
N GLU A 508 20.79 -18.68 -43.44
CA GLU A 508 20.26 -17.61 -42.58
C GLU A 508 19.03 -18.03 -41.75
N TRP A 509 18.93 -19.32 -41.38
CA TRP A 509 17.78 -19.86 -40.63
C TRP A 509 17.89 -19.67 -39.12
N ILE A 510 18.84 -18.86 -38.65
CA ILE A 510 19.09 -18.59 -37.23
C ILE A 510 17.81 -18.15 -36.52
N GLY A 511 17.03 -17.22 -37.09
CA GLY A 511 15.75 -16.77 -36.51
C GLY A 511 14.71 -17.89 -36.38
N LYS A 512 14.62 -18.77 -37.38
CA LYS A 512 13.72 -19.94 -37.38
C LYS A 512 14.16 -21.00 -36.37
N ALA A 513 15.47 -21.20 -36.20
CA ALA A 513 16.02 -22.11 -35.20
C ALA A 513 15.73 -21.61 -33.77
N ILE A 514 15.88 -20.30 -33.52
CA ILE A 514 15.51 -19.68 -32.24
C ILE A 514 14.01 -19.81 -31.99
N SER A 515 13.19 -19.54 -33.00
CA SER A 515 11.73 -19.71 -32.94
C SER A 515 11.33 -21.15 -32.58
N ALA A 516 11.93 -22.14 -33.22
CA ALA A 516 11.68 -23.56 -32.91
C ALA A 516 12.05 -23.91 -31.45
N CYS A 517 13.14 -23.34 -30.93
CA CYS A 517 13.53 -23.52 -29.53
C CYS A 517 12.53 -22.90 -28.55
N LEU A 518 12.04 -21.68 -28.85
CA LEU A 518 11.00 -21.02 -28.04
C LEU A 518 9.69 -21.80 -28.04
N LEU A 519 9.26 -22.31 -29.20
CA LEU A 519 8.06 -23.15 -29.30
C LEU A 519 8.22 -24.49 -28.56
N PHE A 520 9.42 -25.05 -28.56
CA PHE A 520 9.72 -26.23 -27.76
C PHE A 520 9.59 -25.95 -26.26
N LEU A 521 10.09 -24.81 -25.77
CA LEU A 521 9.90 -24.38 -24.37
C LEU A 521 8.41 -24.20 -24.02
N VAL A 522 7.63 -23.57 -24.91
CA VAL A 522 6.17 -23.44 -24.72
C VAL A 522 5.50 -24.81 -24.65
N ALA A 523 5.91 -25.74 -25.52
CA ALA A 523 5.39 -27.10 -25.52
C ALA A 523 5.74 -27.86 -24.23
N THR A 524 6.93 -27.65 -23.66
CA THR A 524 7.29 -28.26 -22.36
C THR A 524 6.48 -27.66 -21.21
N MET A 525 6.22 -26.34 -21.21
CA MET A 525 5.37 -25.69 -20.21
C MET A 525 3.91 -26.18 -20.28
N ILE A 526 3.32 -26.26 -21.48
CA ILE A 526 1.97 -26.81 -21.70
C ILE A 526 1.92 -28.30 -21.34
N GLY A 527 2.98 -29.04 -21.66
CA GLY A 527 3.13 -30.45 -21.31
C GLY A 527 3.21 -30.68 -19.80
N ALA A 528 3.89 -29.80 -19.05
CA ALA A 528 3.96 -29.84 -17.60
C ALA A 528 2.59 -29.63 -16.96
N ARG A 529 1.80 -28.69 -17.50
CA ARG A 529 0.42 -28.42 -17.09
C ARG A 529 -0.52 -29.61 -17.33
N LYS A 530 -0.51 -30.20 -18.53
CA LYS A 530 -1.38 -31.36 -18.87
C LYS A 530 -1.07 -32.62 -18.06
N ARG A 531 0.14 -32.74 -17.52
CA ARG A 531 0.58 -33.89 -16.73
C ARG A 531 0.34 -33.72 -15.23
N ASN A 532 -0.32 -32.64 -14.79
CA ASN A 532 -0.48 -32.26 -13.38
C ASN A 532 0.83 -32.39 -12.58
N ILE A 533 1.96 -32.03 -13.21
CA ILE A 533 3.24 -31.94 -12.51
C ILE A 533 3.19 -30.95 -11.33
N PRO A 534 2.43 -29.83 -11.38
CA PRO A 534 2.30 -28.92 -10.24
C PRO A 534 1.80 -29.59 -8.95
N GLU A 535 0.93 -30.60 -9.03
CA GLU A 535 0.40 -31.34 -7.87
C GLU A 535 1.31 -32.50 -7.43
N ARG A 536 2.23 -32.96 -8.30
CA ARG A 536 3.15 -34.08 -8.01
C ARG A 536 4.54 -33.64 -7.56
N LEU A 537 4.97 -32.44 -7.92
CA LEU A 537 6.24 -31.82 -7.53
C LEU A 537 5.94 -30.62 -6.62
N ASP A 538 5.27 -30.85 -5.50
CA ASP A 538 5.16 -29.81 -4.48
C ASP A 538 6.53 -29.45 -3.90
N ARG A 539 7.52 -30.35 -4.02
CA ARG A 539 8.80 -30.29 -3.32
C ARG A 539 9.93 -30.76 -4.23
N ILE A 540 10.96 -29.94 -4.42
CA ILE A 540 12.22 -30.39 -5.03
C ILE A 540 13.00 -31.11 -3.92
N ILE A 541 13.08 -32.44 -3.97
CA ILE A 541 13.87 -33.23 -3.03
C ILE A 541 15.35 -33.11 -3.41
N ILE A 542 16.13 -32.42 -2.60
CA ILE A 542 17.57 -32.29 -2.78
C ILE A 542 18.26 -33.32 -1.88
N LEU A 543 18.90 -34.32 -2.49
CA LEU A 543 19.67 -35.36 -1.78
C LEU A 543 21.00 -34.80 -1.27
N LYS A 544 21.29 -35.05 0.02
CA LYS A 544 22.52 -34.68 0.73
C LYS A 544 23.76 -35.30 0.06
N GLU A 545 24.69 -34.47 -0.42
CA GLU A 545 26.07 -34.89 -0.73
C GLU A 545 26.98 -34.48 0.45
N PRO A 546 27.90 -35.35 0.93
CA PRO A 546 28.69 -35.07 2.11
C PRO A 546 29.69 -33.94 1.84
N SER A 547 29.49 -32.82 2.53
CA SER A 547 30.35 -31.63 2.49
C SER A 547 31.56 -31.82 3.42
N ASN A 548 32.74 -32.05 2.84
CA ASN A 548 34.01 -31.94 3.57
C ASN A 548 34.40 -30.46 3.68
N GLN A 549 34.21 -29.86 4.86
CA GLN A 549 34.72 -28.51 5.17
C GLN A 549 36.01 -28.62 6.00
N SER A 550 37.08 -27.99 5.51
CA SER A 550 38.23 -27.61 6.35
C SER A 550 38.10 -26.15 6.73
N THR A 551 38.04 -25.92 8.03
CA THR A 551 37.96 -24.63 8.69
C THR A 551 39.34 -23.95 8.78
N VAL A 552 39.27 -22.64 9.03
CA VAL A 552 40.31 -21.78 9.63
C VAL A 552 41.37 -21.22 8.69
N GLU A 553 41.11 -20.01 8.17
CA GLU A 553 42.05 -18.87 8.16
C GLU A 553 41.45 -17.70 7.33
N SER A 554 40.40 -17.04 7.82
CA SER A 554 39.88 -15.78 7.23
C SER A 554 38.70 -15.22 8.04
N VAL A 555 38.90 -14.87 9.31
CA VAL A 555 37.76 -14.54 10.21
C VAL A 555 37.56 -13.04 10.46
N VAL A 556 38.46 -12.14 10.06
CA VAL A 556 38.28 -10.69 10.39
C VAL A 556 38.23 -9.74 9.18
N SER A 557 38.62 -10.16 7.97
CA SER A 557 38.43 -9.39 6.72
C SER A 557 37.35 -9.94 5.79
N ALA A 558 36.72 -11.07 6.14
CA ALA A 558 35.75 -11.75 5.28
C ALA A 558 34.30 -11.72 5.79
N GLN A 559 34.00 -11.13 6.95
CA GLN A 559 32.62 -11.13 7.46
C GLN A 559 31.66 -10.39 6.51
N GLN A 560 32.05 -9.21 6.01
CA GLN A 560 31.24 -8.50 5.01
C GLN A 560 31.22 -9.19 3.64
N THR A 561 32.34 -9.78 3.21
CA THR A 561 32.39 -10.53 1.95
C THR A 561 31.53 -11.80 1.99
N ILE A 562 31.50 -12.49 3.14
CA ILE A 562 30.69 -13.69 3.35
C ILE A 562 29.21 -13.31 3.42
N ILE A 563 28.86 -12.23 4.13
CA ILE A 563 27.48 -11.75 4.21
C ILE A 563 26.98 -11.30 2.83
N THR A 564 27.79 -10.55 2.08
CA THR A 564 27.43 -10.10 0.72
C THR A 564 27.31 -11.27 -0.25
N VAL A 565 28.24 -12.24 -0.23
CA VAL A 565 28.12 -13.46 -1.03
C VAL A 565 26.87 -14.24 -0.67
N HIS A 566 26.56 -14.38 0.61
CA HIS A 566 25.35 -15.04 1.08
C HIS A 566 24.08 -14.34 0.58
N GLU A 567 23.98 -13.02 0.71
CA GLU A 567 22.85 -12.25 0.18
C GLU A 567 22.70 -12.39 -1.34
N THR A 568 23.81 -12.37 -2.08
CA THR A 568 23.77 -12.57 -3.54
C THR A 568 23.33 -13.98 -3.91
N MET A 569 23.74 -14.98 -3.14
CA MET A 569 23.35 -16.37 -3.34
C MET A 569 21.86 -16.58 -3.08
N GLN A 570 21.35 -16.02 -1.98
CA GLN A 570 19.91 -16.05 -1.65
C GLN A 570 19.07 -15.39 -2.75
N LYS A 571 19.46 -14.19 -3.21
CA LYS A 571 18.78 -13.50 -4.32
C LYS A 571 18.77 -14.34 -5.60
N THR A 572 19.88 -15.02 -5.90
CA THR A 572 20.00 -15.89 -7.09
C THR A 572 19.10 -17.13 -6.97
N ASN A 573 19.05 -17.76 -5.79
CA ASN A 573 18.18 -18.89 -5.53
C ASN A 573 16.70 -18.54 -5.67
N ILE A 574 16.27 -17.44 -5.06
CA ILE A 574 14.89 -16.95 -5.16
C ILE A 574 14.54 -16.68 -6.63
N ALA A 575 15.42 -16.01 -7.38
CA ALA A 575 15.19 -15.75 -8.81
C ALA A 575 15.07 -17.06 -9.62
N LEU A 576 15.92 -18.04 -9.34
CA LEU A 576 15.91 -19.34 -10.03
C LEU A 576 14.64 -20.13 -9.69
N LEU A 577 14.20 -20.13 -8.44
CA LEU A 577 12.96 -20.76 -8.00
C LEU A 577 11.72 -20.10 -8.62
N LYS A 578 11.70 -18.77 -8.74
CA LYS A 578 10.64 -18.04 -9.47
C LYS A 578 10.60 -18.45 -10.95
N LEU A 579 11.76 -18.59 -11.61
CA LEU A 579 11.84 -19.06 -13.00
C LEU A 579 11.37 -20.52 -13.14
N TRP A 580 11.71 -21.39 -12.21
CA TRP A 580 11.22 -22.76 -12.17
C TRP A 580 9.70 -22.83 -11.91
N SER A 581 9.18 -21.96 -11.04
CA SER A 581 7.73 -21.83 -10.78
C SER A 581 6.95 -21.52 -12.06
N ILE A 582 7.49 -20.62 -12.91
CA ILE A 582 6.94 -20.34 -14.25
C ILE A 582 7.06 -21.56 -15.16
N LEU A 583 8.24 -22.20 -15.22
CA LEU A 583 8.49 -23.31 -16.15
C LEU A 583 7.63 -24.55 -15.83
N VAL A 584 7.35 -24.80 -14.55
CA VAL A 584 6.50 -25.90 -14.07
C VAL A 584 5.01 -25.52 -14.09
N SER A 585 4.66 -24.27 -14.44
CA SER A 585 3.29 -23.75 -14.49
C SER A 585 2.59 -23.67 -13.12
N LYS A 586 3.34 -23.49 -12.02
CA LYS A 586 2.77 -23.36 -10.66
C LYS A 586 2.02 -22.03 -10.47
N ALA A 587 2.41 -20.99 -11.22
CA ALA A 587 1.74 -19.69 -11.24
C ALA A 587 0.96 -19.50 -12.56
N PRO A 588 -0.30 -19.95 -12.69
CA PRO A 588 -0.99 -20.05 -13.98
C PRO A 588 -1.17 -18.69 -14.67
N LYS A 589 -1.54 -17.63 -13.92
CA LYS A 589 -1.67 -16.26 -14.45
C LYS A 589 -0.38 -15.78 -15.13
N HIS A 590 0.77 -15.94 -14.46
CA HIS A 590 2.08 -15.52 -14.98
C HIS A 590 2.58 -16.44 -16.10
N THR A 591 2.32 -17.74 -15.99
CA THR A 591 2.72 -18.73 -16.98
C THR A 591 2.01 -18.48 -18.31
N ASP A 592 0.71 -18.19 -18.29
CA ASP A 592 -0.06 -17.90 -19.50
C ASP A 592 0.43 -16.62 -20.18
N ALA A 593 0.78 -15.58 -19.42
CA ALA A 593 1.40 -14.37 -19.95
C ALA A 593 2.77 -14.65 -20.60
N VAL A 594 3.62 -15.45 -19.95
CA VAL A 594 4.93 -15.86 -20.50
C VAL A 594 4.76 -16.71 -21.75
N ILE A 595 3.80 -17.66 -21.77
CA ILE A 595 3.47 -18.45 -22.96
C ILE A 595 3.02 -17.55 -24.10
N ALA A 596 2.15 -16.57 -23.85
CA ALA A 596 1.68 -15.64 -24.87
C ALA A 596 2.83 -14.77 -25.43
N ILE A 597 3.66 -14.19 -24.57
CA ILE A 597 4.80 -13.36 -24.97
C ILE A 597 5.83 -14.20 -25.75
N THR A 598 6.21 -15.36 -25.23
CA THR A 598 7.18 -16.26 -25.89
C THR A 598 6.66 -16.78 -27.23
N THR A 599 5.36 -17.09 -27.34
CA THR A 599 4.73 -17.48 -28.60
C THR A 599 4.72 -16.32 -29.60
N CYS A 600 4.37 -15.11 -29.16
CA CYS A 600 4.41 -13.90 -30.00
C CYS A 600 5.83 -13.64 -30.52
N CYS A 601 6.84 -13.69 -29.64
CA CYS A 601 8.25 -13.57 -30.02
C CYS A 601 8.68 -14.67 -30.99
N ALA A 602 8.26 -15.92 -30.77
CA ALA A 602 8.58 -17.03 -31.66
C ALA A 602 7.97 -16.83 -33.06
N VAL A 603 6.73 -16.35 -33.15
CA VAL A 603 6.08 -16.02 -34.43
C VAL A 603 6.80 -14.86 -35.12
N ALA A 604 7.12 -13.79 -34.41
CA ALA A 604 7.84 -12.65 -34.97
C ALA A 604 9.21 -13.07 -35.54
N LEU A 605 9.97 -13.90 -34.82
CA LEU A 605 11.26 -14.43 -35.28
C LEU A 605 11.16 -15.45 -36.42
N ALA A 606 10.02 -16.11 -36.58
CA ALA A 606 9.76 -17.01 -37.70
C ALA A 606 9.45 -16.25 -39.00
N VAL A 607 8.73 -15.13 -38.89
CA VAL A 607 8.27 -14.31 -40.04
C VAL A 607 9.34 -13.32 -40.47
N VAL A 608 10.00 -12.65 -39.52
CA VAL A 608 10.97 -11.58 -39.81
C VAL A 608 12.36 -12.18 -40.01
N PRO A 609 13.03 -11.93 -41.16
CA PRO A 609 14.42 -12.33 -41.34
C PRO A 609 15.32 -11.74 -40.24
N PHE A 610 16.14 -12.59 -39.62
CA PHE A 610 16.95 -12.24 -38.44
C PHE A 610 17.84 -11.00 -38.64
N LYS A 611 18.28 -10.74 -39.87
CA LYS A 611 19.05 -9.53 -40.22
C LYS A 611 18.33 -8.21 -39.89
N PHE A 612 17.02 -8.14 -40.03
CA PHE A 612 16.25 -6.93 -39.69
C PHE A 612 16.11 -6.75 -38.17
N VAL A 613 16.05 -7.85 -37.42
CA VAL A 613 16.07 -7.83 -35.95
C VAL A 613 17.42 -7.30 -35.45
N LEU A 614 18.53 -7.77 -36.05
CA LEU A 614 19.87 -7.24 -35.77
C LEU A 614 20.00 -5.76 -36.11
N MET A 615 19.54 -5.33 -37.29
CA MET A 615 19.55 -3.92 -37.69
C MET A 615 18.75 -3.05 -36.71
N GLY A 616 17.55 -3.49 -36.31
CA GLY A 616 16.73 -2.80 -35.31
C GLY A 616 17.41 -2.73 -33.93
N GLY A 617 18.06 -3.81 -33.50
CA GLY A 617 18.81 -3.86 -32.25
C GLY A 617 19.99 -2.89 -32.22
N VAL A 618 20.71 -2.75 -33.32
CA VAL A 618 21.79 -1.75 -33.46
C VAL A 618 21.22 -0.34 -33.34
N VAL A 619 20.15 0.00 -34.10
CA VAL A 619 19.50 1.31 -34.02
C VAL A 619 18.99 1.62 -32.60
N TYR A 620 18.38 0.63 -31.93
CA TYR A 620 17.91 0.77 -30.56
C TYR A 620 19.05 1.01 -29.57
N CYS A 621 20.16 0.26 -29.66
CA CYS A 621 21.30 0.41 -28.76
C CYS A 621 21.93 1.82 -28.85
N PHE A 622 21.99 2.38 -30.05
CA PHE A 622 22.47 3.75 -30.26
C PHE A 622 21.45 4.83 -29.85
N SER A 623 20.14 4.55 -29.92
CA SER A 623 19.07 5.49 -29.52
C SER A 623 18.75 5.44 -28.02
N SER A 624 19.00 4.31 -27.36
CA SER A 624 18.67 4.05 -25.96
C SER A 624 19.37 4.98 -24.97
N LYS A 625 20.56 5.52 -25.32
CA LYS A 625 21.24 6.51 -24.45
C LYS A 625 20.50 7.85 -24.37
N ARG A 626 19.55 8.13 -25.28
CA ARG A 626 18.69 9.34 -25.25
C ARG A 626 17.27 9.07 -24.77
N MET A 627 16.84 7.80 -24.72
CA MET A 627 15.47 7.47 -24.37
C MET A 627 15.38 7.34 -22.84
N GLN A 628 14.76 8.34 -22.22
CA GLN A 628 14.41 8.33 -20.80
C GLN A 628 13.70 7.00 -20.49
N LYS A 629 14.22 6.21 -19.54
CA LYS A 629 13.55 4.98 -19.13
C LYS A 629 12.15 5.36 -18.65
N SER A 630 11.13 4.80 -19.28
CA SER A 630 9.75 4.93 -18.79
C SER A 630 9.70 4.34 -17.38
N GLU A 631 9.48 5.20 -16.37
CA GLU A 631 9.31 4.78 -14.98
C GLU A 631 8.19 3.75 -14.87
N GLU A 632 7.09 3.95 -15.60
CA GLU A 632 5.93 3.04 -15.66
C GLU A 632 6.31 1.63 -16.14
N GLY A 633 7.10 1.53 -17.22
CA GLY A 633 7.56 0.24 -17.73
C GLY A 633 8.42 -0.50 -16.73
N SER A 634 9.28 0.22 -15.99
CA SER A 634 10.12 -0.36 -14.95
C SER A 634 9.33 -0.80 -13.72
N ARG A 635 8.27 -0.06 -13.36
CA ARG A 635 7.39 -0.39 -12.23
C ARG A 635 6.55 -1.63 -12.54
N ARG A 636 5.92 -1.70 -13.71
CA ARG A 636 5.14 -2.88 -14.15
C ARG A 636 5.97 -4.16 -14.20
N LEU A 637 7.23 -4.09 -14.65
CA LEU A 637 8.14 -5.23 -14.64
C LEU A 637 8.50 -5.67 -13.22
N ARG A 638 8.66 -4.72 -12.30
CA ARG A 638 8.92 -5.00 -10.89
C ARG A 638 7.70 -5.64 -10.22
N GLU A 639 6.53 -5.05 -10.37
CA GLU A 639 5.25 -5.59 -9.86
C GLU A 639 5.03 -7.03 -10.35
N TRP A 640 5.21 -7.27 -11.66
CA TRP A 640 5.09 -8.60 -12.25
C TRP A 640 6.13 -9.59 -11.71
N TRP A 641 7.36 -9.14 -11.46
CA TRP A 641 8.41 -10.01 -10.92
C TRP A 641 8.13 -10.37 -9.45
N ASP A 642 7.67 -9.41 -8.66
CA ASP A 642 7.43 -9.56 -7.24
C ASP A 642 6.20 -10.44 -6.96
N SER A 643 5.19 -10.43 -7.83
CA SER A 643 3.99 -11.26 -7.71
C SER A 643 4.18 -12.76 -7.99
N ILE A 644 5.34 -13.20 -8.49
CA ILE A 644 5.59 -14.62 -8.78
C ILE A 644 5.89 -15.38 -7.49
N PRO A 645 5.10 -16.42 -7.13
CA PRO A 645 5.36 -17.22 -5.94
C PRO A 645 6.61 -18.10 -6.11
N VAL A 646 7.36 -18.24 -5.03
CA VAL A 646 8.53 -19.12 -4.94
C VAL A 646 8.05 -20.57 -4.75
N MET A 647 8.68 -21.55 -5.43
CA MET A 647 8.35 -22.96 -5.19
C MET A 647 8.96 -23.44 -3.87
N ALA A 648 8.13 -24.03 -2.99
CA ALA A 648 8.53 -24.77 -1.77
C ALA A 648 9.64 -25.82 -2.05
N VAL A 649 10.69 -25.86 -1.23
CA VAL A 649 11.81 -26.81 -1.31
C VAL A 649 11.93 -27.41 0.07
N GLU A 650 11.95 -28.73 0.18
CA GLU A 650 12.13 -29.44 1.44
C GLU A 650 13.43 -30.22 1.32
N VAL A 651 14.41 -29.88 2.15
CA VAL A 651 15.68 -30.61 2.24
C VAL A 651 15.43 -31.84 3.10
N VAL A 652 15.38 -33.02 2.47
CA VAL A 652 15.19 -34.29 3.18
C VAL A 652 16.56 -34.86 3.53
N GLU A 653 16.75 -35.25 4.80
CA GLU A 653 18.02 -35.77 5.35
C GLU A 653 18.53 -37.07 4.70
#